data_AF-A0A9R1JT72-F1
#
_entry.id   AF-A0A9R1JT72-F1
#
_cell.length_a   1.000
_cell.length_b   1.000
_cell.length_c   1.000
_cell.angle_alpha   90.00
_cell.angle_beta   90.00
_cell.angle_gamma   90.00
#
_symmetry.space_group_name_H-M   'P 1'
#
loop_
_entity.id
_entity.type
_entity.pdbx_description
1 polymer ?
#
loop_
_entity_poly.entity_id
_entity_poly.type
_entity_poly.pdbx_seq_one_letter_code
_entity_poly.pdbx_strand_id
1 'polypeptide(L)'
;MHPAFRRRLFLSLGLISASLLALRAGAGDAAAMQALRRGLAPPDWAAAPADHCAWRGVTCGGAREVTAVELPRRGLRGDFSAAAGLPALARLDLSFNALAGAVPAALGALPRLELLDLSMNRLSGPIPAALGRAVGLKFLNLSNNALSGAIPDDLRGLKELQEVQISGNNLTGAIPGWLAGLPGLRVLSAYENALSGPIPPGLGLSSKLQVLNLHSNGLEGSIPSSLFDLGNLQVLILTVNRLNGTIPDSIGRCLDLSNVRIGNNRLVGAIPASIGDATSLTYFEADSNQLSGSIPAQFARCANLTLLNLAYNRLVGEVPDMLGDLRNLQELIISGNGLGGEFPRSILRCRNLSKLDLSYNAFRGGLPDAICNGSRMQFLVLDHNEFSGSIPHGIGGCSRLLELQLANNNLSGVIPAEMGKIKSLQIALNLSFNHLLGPLPRELGRLDKLVALDLSSNEISGEIPGDMRGMLSLIVVNLSNNRLRGAIPAFGPFQKSAGSSFSGNAKLCGDPLDVDCGPIYGSNYGSDHRKISYRVALAVAGSCVLIFSVVSLVVTLFMWRERQEKEADAKKAEAGEAVVVEARHVMASSVFIESLQQAIDFQSCVQATFKDASAVRSGTFSTTYKAVMPSGMVVCVKKLKSVDRAVVHHQAKMVRELERLAHVNHPNLVRPIGQLRW
;
A
#
# COMPACT_ATOMS: atom_id res chain seq x y z
N MET A 1 5.87 -84.14 -8.96
CA MET A 1 6.21 -82.74 -9.29
C MET A 1 5.98 -81.86 -8.05
N HIS A 2 7.04 -81.21 -7.55
CA HIS A 2 7.11 -80.64 -6.19
C HIS A 2 6.38 -79.28 -6.02
N PRO A 3 5.65 -79.04 -4.91
CA PRO A 3 4.98 -77.76 -4.60
C PRO A 3 5.92 -76.55 -4.43
N ALA A 4 7.22 -76.77 -4.24
CA ALA A 4 8.23 -75.71 -4.18
C ALA A 4 8.45 -75.01 -5.55
N PHE A 5 8.17 -75.70 -6.67
CA PHE A 5 8.34 -75.14 -8.01
C PHE A 5 7.23 -74.15 -8.37
N ARG A 6 5.99 -74.38 -7.92
CA ARG A 6 4.86 -73.46 -8.14
C ARG A 6 5.01 -72.14 -7.37
N ARG A 7 5.50 -72.16 -6.11
CA ARG A 7 5.75 -70.91 -5.35
C ARG A 7 6.85 -70.04 -5.95
N ARG A 8 7.94 -70.64 -6.46
CA ARG A 8 9.00 -69.89 -7.16
C ARG A 8 8.52 -69.34 -8.50
N LEU A 9 7.68 -70.09 -9.24
CA LEU A 9 7.08 -69.62 -10.48
C LEU A 9 6.14 -68.42 -10.22
N PHE A 10 5.26 -68.48 -9.22
CA PHE A 10 4.36 -67.37 -8.85
C PHE A 10 5.08 -66.12 -8.31
N LEU A 11 6.16 -66.26 -7.51
CA LEU A 11 6.99 -65.12 -7.11
C LEU A 11 7.75 -64.53 -8.29
N SER A 12 8.29 -65.37 -9.20
CA SER A 12 8.97 -64.89 -10.40
C SER A 12 8.01 -64.23 -11.40
N LEU A 13 6.80 -64.76 -11.60
CA LEU A 13 5.74 -64.14 -12.41
C LEU A 13 5.21 -62.85 -11.78
N GLY A 14 5.13 -62.78 -10.45
CA GLY A 14 4.78 -61.56 -9.72
C GLY A 14 5.84 -60.46 -9.84
N LEU A 15 7.13 -60.83 -9.72
CA LEU A 15 8.26 -59.91 -9.93
C LEU A 15 8.37 -59.47 -11.40
N ILE A 16 8.19 -60.36 -12.36
CA ILE A 16 8.19 -60.06 -13.80
C ILE A 16 7.00 -59.15 -14.15
N SER A 17 5.80 -59.42 -13.61
CA SER A 17 4.61 -58.59 -13.77
C SER A 17 4.82 -57.18 -13.20
N ALA A 18 5.33 -57.05 -11.98
CA ALA A 18 5.66 -55.76 -11.38
C ALA A 18 6.75 -55.00 -12.17
N SER A 19 7.76 -55.71 -12.69
CA SER A 19 8.81 -55.16 -13.55
C SER A 19 8.26 -54.67 -14.89
N LEU A 20 7.32 -55.41 -15.50
CA LEU A 20 6.65 -55.04 -16.75
C LEU A 20 5.69 -53.86 -16.57
N LEU A 21 4.97 -53.79 -15.43
CA LEU A 21 4.14 -52.64 -15.05
C LEU A 21 4.99 -51.39 -14.79
N ALA A 22 6.15 -51.53 -14.13
CA ALA A 22 7.12 -50.46 -13.94
C ALA A 22 7.71 -49.97 -15.28
N LEU A 23 8.09 -50.88 -16.19
CA LEU A 23 8.55 -50.51 -17.53
C LEU A 23 7.46 -49.84 -18.37
N ARG A 24 6.19 -50.28 -18.26
CA ARG A 24 5.05 -49.62 -18.93
C ARG A 24 4.77 -48.23 -18.38
N ALA A 25 4.88 -48.04 -17.06
CA ALA A 25 4.72 -46.72 -16.44
C ALA A 25 5.82 -45.74 -16.91
N GLY A 26 7.08 -46.17 -16.90
CA GLY A 26 8.20 -45.37 -17.42
C GLY A 26 8.10 -45.06 -18.92
N ALA A 27 7.52 -45.95 -19.72
CA ALA A 27 7.28 -45.71 -21.15
C ALA A 27 6.15 -44.68 -21.41
N GLY A 28 5.11 -44.67 -20.56
CA GLY A 28 4.03 -43.68 -20.63
C GLY A 28 4.50 -42.27 -20.26
N ASP A 29 5.33 -42.16 -19.22
CA ASP A 29 5.87 -40.88 -18.76
C ASP A 29 6.81 -40.25 -19.78
N ALA A 30 7.60 -41.06 -20.50
CA ALA A 30 8.50 -40.54 -21.54
C ALA A 30 7.74 -39.77 -22.64
N ALA A 31 6.57 -40.27 -23.07
CA ALA A 31 5.75 -39.58 -24.07
C ALA A 31 5.14 -38.28 -23.51
N ALA A 32 4.61 -38.32 -22.28
CA ALA A 32 4.07 -37.14 -21.61
C ALA A 32 5.13 -36.07 -21.36
N MET A 33 6.33 -36.45 -20.93
CA MET A 33 7.48 -35.55 -20.74
C MET A 33 7.99 -34.96 -22.04
N GLN A 34 8.02 -35.73 -23.15
CA GLN A 34 8.34 -35.18 -24.46
C GLN A 34 7.31 -34.17 -24.94
N ALA A 35 6.01 -34.45 -24.73
CA ALA A 35 4.94 -33.50 -25.04
C ALA A 35 5.06 -32.24 -24.17
N LEU A 36 5.36 -32.37 -22.88
CA LEU A 36 5.56 -31.26 -21.96
C LEU A 36 6.79 -30.42 -22.35
N ARG A 37 7.88 -31.06 -22.79
CA ARG A 37 9.07 -30.38 -23.32
C ARG A 37 8.75 -29.55 -24.57
N ARG A 38 7.91 -30.07 -25.47
CA ARG A 38 7.46 -29.32 -26.65
C ARG A 38 6.51 -28.18 -26.28
N GLY A 39 5.59 -28.42 -25.35
CA GLY A 39 4.55 -27.47 -24.97
C GLY A 39 5.06 -26.30 -24.14
N LEU A 40 5.95 -26.54 -23.18
CA LEU A 40 6.51 -25.52 -22.29
C LEU A 40 7.84 -24.93 -22.78
N ALA A 41 8.55 -25.67 -23.65
CA ALA A 41 9.90 -25.37 -24.12
C ALA A 41 10.84 -24.79 -23.02
N PRO A 42 11.03 -25.47 -21.86
CA PRO A 42 11.90 -24.93 -20.82
C PRO A 42 13.34 -24.74 -21.34
N PRO A 43 13.99 -23.60 -21.06
CA PRO A 43 15.32 -23.29 -21.63
C PRO A 43 16.36 -24.39 -21.37
N ASP A 44 16.34 -24.95 -20.15
CA ASP A 44 17.30 -25.94 -19.68
C ASP A 44 17.02 -27.36 -20.24
N TRP A 45 15.89 -27.58 -20.90
CA TRP A 45 15.52 -28.90 -21.43
C TRP A 45 15.99 -29.12 -22.87
N ALA A 46 16.32 -28.07 -23.62
CA ALA A 46 16.70 -28.18 -25.04
C ALA A 46 17.95 -29.05 -25.27
N ALA A 47 18.93 -28.98 -24.36
CA ALA A 47 20.16 -29.78 -24.40
C ALA A 47 20.14 -30.97 -23.43
N ALA A 48 18.99 -31.26 -22.82
CA ALA A 48 18.91 -32.28 -21.78
C ALA A 48 19.01 -33.72 -22.36
N PRO A 49 19.53 -34.69 -21.58
CA PRO A 49 19.63 -36.08 -21.98
C PRO A 49 18.28 -36.67 -22.41
N ALA A 50 18.30 -37.79 -23.13
CA ALA A 50 17.08 -38.53 -23.47
C ALA A 50 16.30 -39.00 -22.22
N ASP A 51 17.01 -39.19 -21.11
CA ASP A 51 16.45 -39.53 -19.81
C ASP A 51 15.78 -38.32 -19.14
N HIS A 52 14.45 -38.35 -19.03
CA HIS A 52 13.66 -37.29 -18.40
C HIS A 52 13.93 -37.13 -16.90
N CYS A 53 14.40 -38.17 -16.23
CA CYS A 53 14.72 -38.10 -14.80
C CYS A 53 15.98 -37.28 -14.52
N ALA A 54 16.79 -37.00 -15.54
CA ALA A 54 17.94 -36.09 -15.44
C ALA A 54 17.56 -34.63 -15.74
N TRP A 55 16.31 -34.35 -16.11
CA TRP A 55 15.90 -32.98 -16.46
C TRP A 55 15.77 -32.14 -15.20
N ARG A 56 16.31 -30.93 -15.24
CA ARG A 56 16.23 -30.01 -14.11
C ARG A 56 14.76 -29.71 -13.79
N GLY A 57 14.41 -29.82 -12.51
CA GLY A 57 13.04 -29.62 -12.02
C GLY A 57 12.15 -30.85 -12.16
N VAL A 58 12.68 -32.00 -12.55
CA VAL A 58 11.93 -33.27 -12.62
C VAL A 58 12.45 -34.21 -11.54
N THR A 59 11.54 -34.79 -10.77
CA THR A 59 11.85 -35.84 -9.79
C THR A 59 11.16 -37.12 -10.21
N CYS A 60 11.90 -38.23 -10.21
CA CYS A 60 11.37 -39.57 -10.51
C CYS A 60 11.39 -40.46 -9.27
N GLY A 61 10.45 -41.41 -9.20
CA GLY A 61 10.41 -42.50 -8.24
C GLY A 61 11.35 -43.67 -8.61
N GLY A 62 11.32 -44.73 -7.79
CA GLY A 62 12.20 -45.89 -7.94
C GLY A 62 11.97 -46.71 -9.22
N ALA A 63 10.78 -46.63 -9.82
CA ALA A 63 10.44 -47.24 -11.10
C ALA A 63 10.58 -46.24 -12.29
N ARG A 64 11.26 -45.10 -12.08
CA ARG A 64 11.49 -44.01 -13.05
C ARG A 64 10.23 -43.26 -13.48
N GLU A 65 9.14 -43.42 -12.73
CA GLU A 65 7.90 -42.67 -12.86
C GLU A 65 8.08 -41.24 -12.33
N VAL A 66 7.55 -40.23 -13.02
CA VAL A 66 7.68 -38.83 -12.63
C VAL A 66 6.75 -38.52 -11.47
N THR A 67 7.33 -38.13 -10.33
CA THR A 67 6.61 -37.80 -9.10
C THR A 67 6.53 -36.30 -8.83
N ALA A 68 7.44 -35.50 -9.40
CA ALA A 68 7.37 -34.04 -9.32
C ALA A 68 7.85 -33.37 -10.60
N VAL A 69 7.18 -32.27 -10.97
CA VAL A 69 7.65 -31.29 -11.96
C VAL A 69 7.57 -29.91 -11.31
N GLU A 70 8.73 -29.34 -11.00
CA GLU A 70 8.88 -28.07 -10.28
C GLU A 70 9.77 -27.13 -11.13
N LEU A 71 9.11 -26.25 -11.89
CA LEU A 71 9.74 -25.29 -12.83
C LEU A 71 9.33 -23.83 -12.56
N PRO A 72 9.43 -23.33 -11.31
CA PRO A 72 9.08 -21.95 -11.03
C PRO A 72 10.07 -20.97 -11.66
N ARG A 73 9.59 -19.78 -12.06
CA ARG A 73 10.44 -18.63 -12.48
C ARG A 73 11.32 -18.93 -13.70
N ARG A 74 10.78 -19.64 -14.69
CA ARG A 74 11.52 -20.05 -15.90
C ARG A 74 11.12 -19.28 -17.16
N GLY A 75 10.20 -18.33 -17.04
CA GLY A 75 9.67 -17.58 -18.18
C GLY A 75 8.91 -18.46 -19.16
N LEU A 76 8.37 -19.61 -18.69
CA LEU A 76 7.68 -20.58 -19.54
C LEU A 76 6.45 -19.95 -20.19
N ARG A 77 6.22 -20.35 -21.44
CA ARG A 77 5.05 -20.00 -22.24
C ARG A 77 4.56 -21.28 -22.90
N GLY A 78 3.26 -21.43 -23.05
CA GLY A 78 2.66 -22.54 -23.79
C GLY A 78 1.86 -23.51 -22.92
N ASP A 79 1.58 -24.68 -23.49
CA ASP A 79 0.64 -25.66 -22.96
C ASP A 79 1.33 -26.65 -22.03
N PHE A 80 0.69 -26.91 -20.88
CA PHE A 80 1.13 -27.86 -19.87
C PHE A 80 0.11 -28.99 -19.64
N SER A 81 -0.90 -29.11 -20.49
CA SER A 81 -1.93 -30.18 -20.41
C SER A 81 -1.33 -31.58 -20.42
N ALA A 82 -0.17 -31.75 -21.06
CA ALA A 82 0.58 -33.01 -21.07
C ALA A 82 1.00 -33.49 -19.67
N ALA A 83 1.09 -32.61 -18.67
CA ALA A 83 1.39 -33.00 -17.29
C ALA A 83 0.32 -33.94 -16.70
N ALA A 84 -0.93 -33.90 -17.21
CA ALA A 84 -1.98 -34.84 -16.81
C ALA A 84 -1.72 -36.29 -17.27
N GLY A 85 -0.76 -36.50 -18.18
CA GLY A 85 -0.32 -37.83 -18.64
C GLY A 85 0.67 -38.52 -17.70
N LEU A 86 1.00 -37.93 -16.55
CA LEU A 86 1.97 -38.44 -15.57
C LEU A 86 1.24 -39.04 -14.35
N PRO A 87 0.84 -40.32 -14.36
CA PRO A 87 -0.05 -40.92 -13.35
C PRO A 87 0.53 -40.94 -11.93
N ALA A 88 1.86 -40.88 -11.79
CA ALA A 88 2.54 -40.85 -10.50
C ALA A 88 2.79 -39.44 -9.95
N LEU A 89 2.41 -38.39 -10.70
CA LEU A 89 2.70 -37.00 -10.37
C LEU A 89 2.00 -36.59 -9.06
N ALA A 90 2.82 -36.24 -8.07
CA ALA A 90 2.36 -35.78 -6.76
C ALA A 90 2.53 -34.27 -6.58
N ARG A 91 3.49 -33.66 -7.27
CA ARG A 91 3.81 -32.23 -7.14
C ARG A 91 3.95 -31.58 -8.51
N LEU A 92 3.15 -30.57 -8.77
CA LEU A 92 3.27 -29.73 -9.96
C LEU A 92 3.39 -28.27 -9.54
N ASP A 93 4.57 -27.70 -9.71
CA ASP A 93 4.84 -26.26 -9.51
C ASP A 93 5.31 -25.65 -10.83
N LEU A 94 4.44 -24.82 -11.42
CA LEU A 94 4.73 -24.02 -12.61
C LEU A 94 4.57 -22.53 -12.30
N SER A 95 4.74 -22.13 -11.05
CA SER A 95 4.51 -20.77 -10.58
C SER A 95 5.49 -19.76 -11.18
N PHE A 96 5.09 -18.47 -11.20
CA PHE A 96 5.93 -17.37 -11.69
C PHE A 96 6.43 -17.56 -13.12
N ASN A 97 5.51 -17.90 -14.02
CA ASN A 97 5.78 -18.03 -15.45
C ASN A 97 4.83 -17.12 -16.26
N ALA A 98 4.74 -17.34 -17.56
CA ALA A 98 3.83 -16.61 -18.45
C ALA A 98 2.83 -17.56 -19.12
N LEU A 99 2.41 -18.62 -18.41
CA LEU A 99 1.42 -19.59 -18.90
C LEU A 99 0.07 -18.91 -19.06
N ALA A 100 -0.63 -19.20 -20.15
CA ALA A 100 -1.92 -18.60 -20.50
C ALA A 100 -2.92 -19.67 -20.91
N GLY A 101 -4.19 -19.30 -21.03
CA GLY A 101 -5.29 -20.24 -21.27
C GLY A 101 -5.87 -20.81 -19.98
N ALA A 102 -6.74 -21.82 -20.11
CA ALA A 102 -7.42 -22.42 -18.96
C ALA A 102 -6.52 -23.38 -18.17
N VAL A 103 -6.82 -23.55 -16.89
CA VAL A 103 -6.27 -24.67 -16.12
C VAL A 103 -6.81 -25.98 -16.74
N PRO A 104 -5.95 -26.94 -17.13
CA PRO A 104 -6.40 -28.17 -17.77
C PRO A 104 -7.24 -29.02 -16.81
N ALA A 105 -8.51 -29.30 -17.17
CA ALA A 105 -9.42 -30.14 -16.40
C ALA A 105 -8.87 -31.57 -16.17
N ALA A 106 -8.00 -32.04 -17.07
CA ALA A 106 -7.34 -33.34 -17.00
C ALA A 106 -6.44 -33.49 -15.76
N LEU A 107 -5.92 -32.41 -15.18
CA LEU A 107 -5.12 -32.46 -13.95
C LEU A 107 -5.90 -33.07 -12.77
N GLY A 108 -7.23 -32.93 -12.77
CA GLY A 108 -8.08 -33.56 -11.76
C GLY A 108 -8.12 -35.08 -11.81
N ALA A 109 -7.64 -35.71 -12.88
CA ALA A 109 -7.57 -37.17 -13.01
C ALA A 109 -6.28 -37.76 -12.40
N LEU A 110 -5.36 -36.93 -11.90
CA LEU A 110 -4.11 -37.38 -11.32
C LEU A 110 -4.33 -37.96 -9.91
N PRO A 111 -4.16 -39.28 -9.71
CA PRO A 111 -4.58 -39.95 -8.48
C PRO A 111 -3.69 -39.66 -7.27
N ARG A 112 -2.48 -39.14 -7.49
CA ARG A 112 -1.48 -38.87 -6.46
C ARG A 112 -1.18 -37.39 -6.26
N LEU A 113 -1.87 -36.50 -6.96
CA LEU A 113 -1.58 -35.07 -6.91
C LEU A 113 -1.86 -34.51 -5.51
N GLU A 114 -0.81 -34.07 -4.83
CA GLU A 114 -0.86 -33.50 -3.47
C GLU A 114 -0.62 -31.98 -3.47
N LEU A 115 0.22 -31.50 -4.40
CA LEU A 115 0.56 -30.08 -4.52
C LEU A 115 0.37 -29.62 -5.96
N LEU A 116 -0.43 -28.57 -6.13
CA LEU A 116 -0.61 -27.86 -7.39
C LEU A 116 -0.37 -26.36 -7.17
N ASP A 117 0.75 -25.84 -7.67
CA ASP A 117 1.04 -24.41 -7.72
C ASP A 117 1.14 -23.93 -9.17
N LEU A 118 0.15 -23.15 -9.58
CA LEU A 118 0.09 -22.47 -10.88
C LEU A 118 0.07 -20.95 -10.71
N SER A 119 0.47 -20.46 -9.54
CA SER A 119 0.32 -19.05 -9.21
C SER A 119 1.22 -18.15 -10.06
N MET A 120 0.88 -16.87 -10.15
CA MET A 120 1.71 -15.87 -10.84
C MET A 120 1.91 -16.18 -12.32
N ASN A 121 0.81 -16.51 -13.01
CA ASN A 121 0.77 -16.76 -14.44
C ASN A 121 -0.29 -15.84 -15.08
N ARG A 122 -0.72 -16.16 -16.30
CA ARG A 122 -1.76 -15.46 -17.07
C ARG A 122 -2.93 -16.40 -17.39
N LEU A 123 -3.18 -17.39 -16.54
CA LEU A 123 -4.25 -18.36 -16.73
C LEU A 123 -5.61 -17.67 -16.64
N SER A 124 -6.58 -18.10 -17.42
CA SER A 124 -7.90 -17.48 -17.52
C SER A 124 -9.02 -18.54 -17.56
N GLY A 125 -10.27 -18.09 -17.56
CA GLY A 125 -11.42 -18.99 -17.50
C GLY A 125 -11.68 -19.55 -16.09
N PRO A 126 -12.62 -20.48 -15.95
CA PRO A 126 -13.03 -20.99 -14.63
C PRO A 126 -12.01 -21.94 -14.01
N ILE A 127 -12.05 -22.03 -12.69
CA ILE A 127 -11.43 -23.15 -11.96
C ILE A 127 -12.14 -24.43 -12.42
N PRO A 128 -11.43 -25.45 -12.96
CA PRO A 128 -12.09 -26.65 -13.47
C PRO A 128 -12.72 -27.47 -12.34
N ALA A 129 -14.02 -27.71 -12.43
CA ALA A 129 -14.76 -28.62 -11.53
C ALA A 129 -14.09 -30.00 -11.40
N ALA A 130 -13.51 -30.49 -12.49
CA ALA A 130 -12.78 -31.74 -12.56
C ALA A 130 -11.63 -31.88 -11.54
N LEU A 131 -11.05 -30.76 -11.07
CA LEU A 131 -10.02 -30.77 -10.02
C LEU A 131 -10.53 -31.41 -8.72
N GLY A 132 -11.85 -31.42 -8.47
CA GLY A 132 -12.47 -32.07 -7.31
C GLY A 132 -12.22 -33.60 -7.24
N ARG A 133 -11.73 -34.20 -8.32
CA ARG A 133 -11.37 -35.63 -8.38
C ARG A 133 -9.94 -35.93 -7.91
N ALA A 134 -9.09 -34.92 -7.76
CA ALA A 134 -7.72 -35.07 -7.23
C ALA A 134 -7.74 -35.17 -5.70
N VAL A 135 -8.38 -36.21 -5.17
CA VAL A 135 -8.73 -36.33 -3.73
C VAL A 135 -7.55 -36.27 -2.76
N GLY A 136 -6.33 -36.50 -3.23
CA GLY A 136 -5.09 -36.38 -2.44
C GLY A 136 -4.55 -34.96 -2.29
N LEU A 137 -5.20 -33.95 -2.90
CA LEU A 137 -4.69 -32.59 -2.94
C LEU A 137 -4.71 -31.94 -1.55
N LYS A 138 -3.52 -31.51 -1.09
CA LYS A 138 -3.29 -30.84 0.19
C LYS A 138 -3.04 -29.35 0.01
N PHE A 139 -2.36 -28.98 -1.06
CA PHE A 139 -1.99 -27.60 -1.38
C PHE A 139 -2.48 -27.23 -2.78
N LEU A 140 -3.37 -26.24 -2.85
CA LEU A 140 -3.86 -25.67 -4.10
C LEU A 140 -3.54 -24.17 -4.14
N ASN A 141 -2.65 -23.78 -5.03
CA ASN A 141 -2.34 -22.38 -5.27
C ASN A 141 -2.56 -21.99 -6.73
N LEU A 142 -3.64 -21.26 -6.98
CA LEU A 142 -3.99 -20.67 -8.28
C LEU A 142 -3.94 -19.14 -8.22
N SER A 143 -3.37 -18.58 -7.15
CA SER A 143 -3.34 -17.15 -6.91
C SER A 143 -2.69 -16.45 -8.09
N ASN A 144 -3.08 -15.20 -8.29
CA ASN A 144 -2.37 -14.30 -9.16
C ASN A 144 -2.39 -14.78 -10.62
N ASN A 145 -3.60 -14.90 -11.16
CA ASN A 145 -3.92 -15.21 -12.55
C ASN A 145 -5.06 -14.27 -13.03
N ALA A 146 -5.80 -14.67 -14.07
CA ALA A 146 -7.01 -14.02 -14.57
C ALA A 146 -8.20 -15.00 -14.56
N LEU A 147 -8.24 -15.92 -13.58
CA LEU A 147 -9.31 -16.91 -13.45
C LEU A 147 -10.64 -16.22 -13.11
N SER A 148 -11.74 -16.74 -13.64
CA SER A 148 -13.07 -16.12 -13.56
C SER A 148 -14.16 -17.08 -13.10
N GLY A 149 -15.36 -16.58 -12.80
CA GLY A 149 -16.48 -17.43 -12.39
C GLY A 149 -16.40 -17.88 -10.93
N ALA A 150 -17.30 -18.77 -10.53
CA ALA A 150 -17.42 -19.20 -9.14
C ALA A 150 -16.39 -20.27 -8.74
N ILE A 151 -16.14 -20.39 -7.43
CA ILE A 151 -15.42 -21.52 -6.85
C ILE A 151 -16.33 -22.76 -6.98
N PRO A 152 -15.93 -23.82 -7.72
CA PRO A 152 -16.83 -24.94 -8.01
C PRO A 152 -17.16 -25.77 -6.76
N ASP A 153 -18.43 -26.17 -6.64
CA ASP A 153 -18.88 -27.07 -5.57
C ASP A 153 -18.30 -28.49 -5.68
N ASP A 154 -17.85 -28.90 -6.87
CA ASP A 154 -17.19 -30.18 -7.09
C ASP A 154 -15.90 -30.32 -6.27
N LEU A 155 -15.26 -29.21 -5.88
CA LEU A 155 -14.08 -29.22 -5.02
C LEU A 155 -14.36 -29.71 -3.58
N ARG A 156 -15.64 -29.87 -3.20
CA ARG A 156 -16.04 -30.40 -1.88
C ARG A 156 -15.44 -31.77 -1.53
N GLY A 157 -15.02 -32.54 -2.54
CA GLY A 157 -14.43 -33.87 -2.41
C GLY A 157 -12.97 -33.86 -1.94
N LEU A 158 -12.30 -32.71 -1.97
CA LEU A 158 -10.89 -32.55 -1.62
C LEU A 158 -10.68 -32.46 -0.10
N LYS A 159 -10.95 -33.57 0.60
CA LYS A 159 -10.96 -33.63 2.08
C LYS A 159 -9.59 -33.46 2.73
N GLU A 160 -8.52 -33.71 1.98
CA GLU A 160 -7.13 -33.57 2.44
C GLU A 160 -6.61 -32.13 2.32
N LEU A 161 -7.40 -31.17 1.80
CA LEU A 161 -6.96 -29.79 1.63
C LEU A 161 -6.58 -29.15 2.96
N GLN A 162 -5.37 -28.59 2.96
CA GLN A 162 -4.79 -27.84 4.07
C GLN A 162 -4.63 -26.37 3.70
N GLU A 163 -4.32 -26.08 2.44
CA GLU A 163 -4.11 -24.73 1.96
C GLU A 163 -4.83 -24.49 0.63
N VAL A 164 -5.68 -23.46 0.62
CA VAL A 164 -6.37 -22.98 -0.57
C VAL A 164 -5.99 -21.52 -0.79
N GLN A 165 -5.24 -21.26 -1.85
CA GLN A 165 -4.74 -19.93 -2.20
C GLN A 165 -5.17 -19.59 -3.64
N ILE A 166 -6.12 -18.67 -3.79
CA ILE A 166 -6.75 -18.30 -5.06
C ILE A 166 -6.85 -16.78 -5.26
N SER A 167 -6.04 -16.03 -4.51
CA SER A 167 -6.08 -14.57 -4.42
C SER A 167 -5.65 -13.87 -5.71
N GLY A 168 -6.06 -12.63 -5.97
CA GLY A 168 -5.60 -11.86 -7.13
C GLY A 168 -6.06 -12.44 -8.47
N ASN A 169 -7.36 -12.75 -8.57
CA ASN A 169 -8.06 -13.27 -9.76
C ASN A 169 -9.35 -12.47 -10.00
N ASN A 170 -10.21 -12.92 -10.92
CA ASN A 170 -11.53 -12.35 -11.21
C ASN A 170 -12.67 -13.31 -10.80
N LEU A 171 -12.48 -14.04 -9.69
CA LEU A 171 -13.47 -15.01 -9.21
C LEU A 171 -14.68 -14.28 -8.63
N THR A 172 -15.87 -14.83 -8.89
CA THR A 172 -17.17 -14.25 -8.51
C THR A 172 -17.97 -15.21 -7.63
N GLY A 173 -19.12 -14.77 -7.13
CA GLY A 173 -20.03 -15.63 -6.36
C GLY A 173 -19.59 -15.85 -4.92
N ALA A 174 -20.27 -16.75 -4.21
CA ALA A 174 -20.06 -16.95 -2.78
C ALA A 174 -18.84 -17.83 -2.47
N ILE A 175 -18.26 -17.63 -1.28
CA ILE A 175 -17.33 -18.59 -0.69
C ILE A 175 -18.13 -19.86 -0.34
N PRO A 176 -17.81 -21.03 -0.90
CA PRO A 176 -18.65 -22.21 -0.71
C PRO A 176 -18.66 -22.72 0.73
N GLY A 177 -19.84 -23.10 1.22
CA GLY A 177 -20.03 -23.56 2.60
C GLY A 177 -19.28 -24.85 2.95
N TRP A 178 -18.94 -25.69 1.95
CA TRP A 178 -18.22 -26.95 2.19
C TRP A 178 -16.79 -26.76 2.71
N LEU A 179 -16.20 -25.56 2.53
CA LEU A 179 -14.89 -25.22 3.13
C LEU A 179 -14.91 -25.32 4.65
N ALA A 180 -16.07 -25.09 5.28
CA ALA A 180 -16.26 -25.25 6.73
C ALA A 180 -16.13 -26.71 7.21
N GLY A 181 -16.34 -27.68 6.31
CA GLY A 181 -16.27 -29.11 6.58
C GLY A 181 -14.94 -29.76 6.21
N LEU A 182 -13.88 -28.97 6.00
CA LEU A 182 -12.53 -29.46 5.74
C LEU A 182 -11.72 -29.55 7.04
N PRO A 183 -11.45 -30.76 7.57
CA PRO A 183 -10.80 -30.91 8.87
C PRO A 183 -9.33 -30.47 8.86
N GLY A 184 -8.67 -30.59 7.70
CA GLY A 184 -7.26 -30.24 7.52
C GLY A 184 -7.00 -28.77 7.19
N LEU A 185 -8.02 -27.97 6.90
CA LEU A 185 -7.84 -26.61 6.38
C LEU A 185 -7.16 -25.70 7.41
N ARG A 186 -6.00 -25.15 7.02
CA ARG A 186 -5.16 -24.25 7.81
C ARG A 186 -5.08 -22.85 7.22
N VAL A 187 -5.02 -22.75 5.90
CA VAL A 187 -4.89 -21.48 5.18
C VAL A 187 -6.00 -21.37 4.14
N LEU A 188 -6.79 -20.31 4.25
CA LEU A 188 -7.73 -19.89 3.21
C LEU A 188 -7.40 -18.46 2.79
N SER A 189 -6.93 -18.30 1.56
CA SER A 189 -6.57 -17.00 1.00
C SER A 189 -7.26 -16.80 -0.36
N ALA A 190 -8.14 -15.82 -0.43
CA ALA A 190 -8.93 -15.50 -1.63
C ALA A 190 -9.12 -13.97 -1.81
N TYR A 191 -8.16 -13.18 -1.34
CA TYR A 191 -8.22 -11.71 -1.42
C TYR A 191 -8.09 -11.20 -2.87
N GLU A 192 -8.46 -9.95 -3.13
CA GLU A 192 -8.40 -9.31 -4.46
C GLU A 192 -9.12 -10.16 -5.53
N ASN A 193 -10.42 -10.36 -5.34
CA ASN A 193 -11.35 -11.01 -6.27
C ASN A 193 -12.68 -10.22 -6.28
N ALA A 194 -13.71 -10.76 -6.94
CA ALA A 194 -15.07 -10.24 -6.93
C ALA A 194 -16.04 -11.18 -6.18
N LEU A 195 -15.56 -11.85 -5.12
CA LEU A 195 -16.38 -12.75 -4.29
C LEU A 195 -17.43 -11.94 -3.52
N SER A 196 -18.61 -12.52 -3.34
CA SER A 196 -19.76 -11.90 -2.69
C SER A 196 -20.41 -12.83 -1.65
N GLY A 197 -21.49 -12.38 -1.02
CA GLY A 197 -22.20 -13.17 0.00
C GLY A 197 -21.42 -13.30 1.32
N PRO A 198 -21.92 -14.12 2.26
CA PRO A 198 -21.35 -14.21 3.60
C PRO A 198 -20.10 -15.07 3.68
N ILE A 199 -19.26 -14.80 4.67
CA ILE A 199 -18.27 -15.77 5.14
C ILE A 199 -19.05 -16.98 5.70
N PRO A 200 -18.74 -18.23 5.30
CA PRO A 200 -19.53 -19.38 5.73
C PRO A 200 -19.61 -19.50 7.26
N PRO A 201 -20.82 -19.59 7.84
CA PRO A 201 -21.00 -19.51 9.30
C PRO A 201 -20.39 -20.68 10.07
N GLY A 202 -20.09 -21.81 9.42
CA GLY A 202 -19.40 -22.94 10.04
C GLY A 202 -17.87 -22.92 9.91
N LEU A 203 -17.30 -21.93 9.21
CA LEU A 203 -15.86 -21.87 8.99
C LEU A 203 -15.14 -21.67 10.33
N GLY A 204 -14.18 -22.55 10.64
CA GLY A 204 -13.51 -22.57 11.94
C GLY A 204 -14.06 -23.58 12.95
N LEU A 205 -15.26 -24.15 12.76
CA LEU A 205 -15.85 -25.13 13.70
C LEU A 205 -15.14 -26.49 13.72
N SER A 206 -14.64 -26.94 12.56
CA SER A 206 -14.05 -28.28 12.41
C SER A 206 -12.66 -28.29 11.79
N SER A 207 -12.15 -27.11 11.43
CA SER A 207 -10.88 -26.92 10.71
C SER A 207 -9.76 -26.44 11.62
N LYS A 208 -8.51 -26.75 11.29
CA LYS A 208 -7.31 -26.20 11.93
C LYS A 208 -6.95 -24.80 11.40
N LEU A 209 -7.96 -23.96 11.13
CA LEU A 209 -7.78 -22.70 10.42
C LEU A 209 -6.91 -21.75 11.24
N GLN A 210 -5.79 -21.35 10.67
CA GLN A 210 -4.79 -20.45 11.26
C GLN A 210 -4.76 -19.11 10.54
N VAL A 211 -4.94 -19.12 9.22
CA VAL A 211 -4.87 -17.92 8.38
C VAL A 211 -6.13 -17.82 7.53
N LEU A 212 -6.87 -16.73 7.74
CA LEU A 212 -7.98 -16.33 6.88
C LEU A 212 -7.68 -14.97 6.28
N ASN A 213 -7.52 -14.92 4.96
CA ASN A 213 -7.32 -13.67 4.23
C ASN A 213 -8.28 -13.55 3.04
N LEU A 214 -9.25 -12.65 3.18
CA LEU A 214 -10.34 -12.39 2.25
C LEU A 214 -10.48 -10.91 1.89
N HIS A 215 -9.44 -10.09 2.09
CA HIS A 215 -9.53 -8.64 1.86
C HIS A 215 -9.87 -8.30 0.39
N SER A 216 -10.37 -7.09 0.15
CA SER A 216 -10.64 -6.57 -1.19
C SER A 216 -11.55 -7.49 -2.02
N ASN A 217 -12.76 -7.71 -1.51
CA ASN A 217 -13.85 -8.44 -2.16
C ASN A 217 -15.18 -7.68 -1.93
N GLY A 218 -16.30 -8.28 -2.32
CA GLY A 218 -17.65 -7.79 -2.04
C GLY A 218 -18.38 -8.61 -0.97
N LEU A 219 -17.67 -9.16 0.03
CA LEU A 219 -18.27 -10.02 1.06
C LEU A 219 -19.21 -9.23 1.98
N GLU A 220 -20.29 -9.87 2.41
CA GLU A 220 -21.38 -9.30 3.19
C GLU A 220 -21.65 -10.13 4.45
N GLY A 221 -22.64 -9.75 5.27
CA GLY A 221 -22.96 -10.44 6.50
C GLY A 221 -21.94 -10.22 7.62
N SER A 222 -22.12 -10.94 8.73
CA SER A 222 -21.27 -10.79 9.91
C SER A 222 -20.00 -11.61 9.86
N ILE A 223 -19.01 -11.24 10.68
CA ILE A 223 -17.86 -12.09 10.99
C ILE A 223 -18.38 -13.28 11.82
N PRO A 224 -18.27 -14.54 11.34
CA PRO A 224 -18.79 -15.69 12.08
C PRO A 224 -18.01 -15.92 13.37
N SER A 225 -18.71 -16.13 14.49
CA SER A 225 -18.09 -16.43 15.79
C SER A 225 -17.30 -17.74 15.79
N SER A 226 -17.69 -18.67 14.92
CA SER A 226 -17.07 -19.98 14.68
C SER A 226 -15.60 -19.91 14.28
N LEU A 227 -15.18 -18.80 13.68
CA LEU A 227 -13.76 -18.55 13.35
C LEU A 227 -12.86 -18.61 14.59
N PHE A 228 -13.43 -18.33 15.77
CA PHE A 228 -12.68 -18.23 17.01
C PHE A 228 -12.94 -19.40 17.97
N ASP A 229 -13.89 -20.28 17.68
CA ASP A 229 -14.35 -21.31 18.63
C ASP A 229 -13.28 -22.34 18.99
N LEU A 230 -12.44 -22.72 18.03
CA LEU A 230 -11.33 -23.66 18.27
C LEU A 230 -10.03 -22.99 18.74
N GLY A 231 -9.98 -21.65 18.83
CA GLY A 231 -8.79 -20.93 19.32
C GLY A 231 -7.56 -20.97 18.39
N ASN A 232 -7.63 -21.60 17.22
CA ASN A 232 -6.47 -21.83 16.33
C ASN A 232 -6.08 -20.63 15.45
N LEU A 233 -6.95 -19.62 15.32
CA LEU A 233 -6.77 -18.54 14.36
C LEU A 233 -5.63 -17.60 14.80
N GLN A 234 -4.71 -17.32 13.88
CA GLN A 234 -3.52 -16.50 14.11
C GLN A 234 -3.55 -15.20 13.31
N VAL A 235 -4.15 -15.23 12.12
CA VAL A 235 -4.22 -14.10 11.19
C VAL A 235 -5.63 -14.01 10.59
N LEU A 236 -6.26 -12.85 10.78
CA LEU A 236 -7.56 -12.51 10.23
C LEU A 236 -7.47 -11.21 9.43
N ILE A 237 -7.63 -11.29 8.11
CA ILE A 237 -7.57 -10.14 7.21
C ILE A 237 -8.83 -10.11 6.35
N LEU A 238 -9.71 -9.14 6.62
CA LEU A 238 -11.01 -8.95 6.00
C LEU A 238 -11.21 -7.52 5.47
N THR A 239 -10.15 -6.70 5.43
CA THR A 239 -10.20 -5.28 5.05
C THR A 239 -10.84 -5.07 3.67
N VAL A 240 -11.55 -3.96 3.46
CA VAL A 240 -12.16 -3.62 2.16
C VAL A 240 -13.18 -4.68 1.71
N ASN A 241 -14.27 -4.78 2.46
CA ASN A 241 -15.44 -5.59 2.14
C ASN A 241 -16.72 -4.82 2.55
N ARG A 242 -17.87 -5.49 2.59
CA ARG A 242 -19.16 -4.93 3.04
C ARG A 242 -19.68 -5.66 4.29
N LEU A 243 -18.78 -6.21 5.11
CA LEU A 243 -19.13 -6.97 6.32
C LEU A 243 -19.84 -6.06 7.32
N ASN A 244 -20.83 -6.60 8.00
CA ASN A 244 -21.67 -5.88 8.98
C ASN A 244 -21.73 -6.65 10.31
N GLY A 245 -22.65 -6.27 11.20
CA GLY A 245 -22.74 -6.87 12.53
C GLY A 245 -21.56 -6.48 13.43
N THR A 246 -21.38 -7.20 14.53
CA THR A 246 -20.38 -6.89 15.56
C THR A 246 -19.11 -7.72 15.40
N ILE A 247 -18.03 -7.28 16.07
CA ILE A 247 -16.86 -8.12 16.30
C ILE A 247 -17.26 -9.18 17.35
N PRO A 248 -17.14 -10.49 17.08
CA PRO A 248 -17.57 -11.51 18.03
C PRO A 248 -16.74 -11.51 19.31
N ASP A 249 -17.40 -11.59 20.47
CA ASP A 249 -16.74 -11.72 21.78
C ASP A 249 -15.82 -12.94 21.86
N SER A 250 -16.10 -13.99 21.07
CA SER A 250 -15.27 -15.19 21.00
C SER A 250 -13.86 -14.94 20.48
N ILE A 251 -13.56 -13.76 19.91
CA ILE A 251 -12.21 -13.38 19.43
C ILE A 251 -11.12 -13.58 20.49
N GLY A 252 -11.45 -13.38 21.77
CA GLY A 252 -10.54 -13.58 22.89
C GLY A 252 -10.11 -15.03 23.13
N ARG A 253 -10.79 -16.01 22.52
CA ARG A 253 -10.40 -17.44 22.61
C ARG A 253 -9.15 -17.78 21.80
N CYS A 254 -8.80 -16.96 20.81
CA CYS A 254 -7.63 -17.16 19.97
C CYS A 254 -6.38 -16.51 20.59
N LEU A 255 -5.74 -17.22 21.52
CA LEU A 255 -4.56 -16.71 22.25
C LEU A 255 -3.36 -16.41 21.34
N ASP A 256 -3.26 -17.13 20.21
CA ASP A 256 -2.21 -16.96 19.19
C ASP A 256 -2.58 -15.93 18.10
N LEU A 257 -3.73 -15.24 18.22
CA LEU A 257 -4.16 -14.23 17.26
C LEU A 257 -3.22 -13.03 17.30
N SER A 258 -2.47 -12.86 16.23
CA SER A 258 -1.39 -11.87 16.13
C SER A 258 -1.75 -10.68 15.24
N ASN A 259 -2.64 -10.87 14.27
CA ASN A 259 -2.93 -9.89 13.24
C ASN A 259 -4.43 -9.88 12.91
N VAL A 260 -5.10 -8.79 13.26
CA VAL A 260 -6.52 -8.56 12.98
C VAL A 260 -6.66 -7.31 12.15
N ARG A 261 -7.10 -7.46 10.90
CA ARG A 261 -7.32 -6.35 9.96
C ARG A 261 -8.73 -6.47 9.40
N ILE A 262 -9.63 -5.64 9.90
CA ILE A 262 -11.06 -5.65 9.59
C ILE A 262 -11.57 -4.26 9.17
N GLY A 263 -10.66 -3.32 8.93
CA GLY A 263 -10.99 -1.97 8.49
C GLY A 263 -11.71 -1.88 7.15
N ASN A 264 -12.27 -0.72 6.81
CA ASN A 264 -12.99 -0.47 5.55
C ASN A 264 -14.14 -1.47 5.34
N ASN A 265 -15.05 -1.53 6.30
CA ASN A 265 -16.25 -2.38 6.31
C ASN A 265 -17.45 -1.59 6.86
N ARG A 266 -18.54 -2.28 7.23
CA ARG A 266 -19.75 -1.72 7.84
C ARG A 266 -20.00 -2.31 9.23
N LEU A 267 -18.95 -2.69 9.95
CA LEU A 267 -19.05 -3.27 11.30
C LEU A 267 -19.61 -2.24 12.28
N VAL A 268 -20.43 -2.69 13.21
CA VAL A 268 -21.15 -1.88 14.20
C VAL A 268 -20.90 -2.42 15.62
N GLY A 269 -21.37 -1.68 16.62
CA GLY A 269 -21.28 -2.08 18.03
C GLY A 269 -19.91 -1.85 18.64
N ALA A 270 -19.75 -2.26 19.89
CA ALA A 270 -18.52 -2.07 20.64
C ALA A 270 -17.40 -3.02 20.21
N ILE A 271 -16.16 -2.58 20.39
CA ILE A 271 -15.01 -3.48 20.38
C ILE A 271 -15.09 -4.32 21.67
N PRO A 272 -15.11 -5.66 21.59
CA PRO A 272 -15.32 -6.49 22.76
C PRO A 272 -14.10 -6.47 23.68
N ALA A 273 -14.33 -6.39 25.00
CA ALA A 273 -13.25 -6.38 25.99
C ALA A 273 -12.38 -7.65 25.95
N SER A 274 -12.94 -8.76 25.47
CA SER A 274 -12.22 -10.03 25.25
C SER A 274 -11.09 -9.93 24.23
N ILE A 275 -11.00 -8.85 23.44
CA ILE A 275 -9.85 -8.63 22.56
C ILE A 275 -8.53 -8.60 23.36
N GLY A 276 -8.56 -8.18 24.63
CA GLY A 276 -7.39 -8.21 25.51
C GLY A 276 -6.96 -9.61 25.94
N ASP A 277 -7.76 -10.64 25.71
CA ASP A 277 -7.39 -12.04 25.96
C ASP A 277 -6.57 -12.63 24.80
N ALA A 278 -6.62 -12.02 23.61
CA ALA A 278 -5.73 -12.34 22.49
C ALA A 278 -4.32 -11.76 22.74
N THR A 279 -3.61 -12.33 23.71
CA THR A 279 -2.35 -11.78 24.23
C THR A 279 -1.20 -11.71 23.21
N SER A 280 -1.26 -12.49 22.13
CA SER A 280 -0.29 -12.45 21.03
C SER A 280 -0.50 -11.30 20.04
N LEU A 281 -1.55 -10.49 20.21
CA LEU A 281 -1.94 -9.45 19.25
C LEU A 281 -0.83 -8.43 19.06
N THR A 282 -0.43 -8.25 17.79
CA THR A 282 0.64 -7.34 17.35
C THR A 282 0.10 -6.21 16.47
N TYR A 283 -0.94 -6.49 15.68
CA TYR A 283 -1.62 -5.54 14.80
C TYR A 283 -3.13 -5.64 15.00
N PHE A 284 -3.76 -4.50 15.29
CA PHE A 284 -5.21 -4.37 15.28
C PHE A 284 -5.62 -3.17 14.44
N GLU A 285 -6.25 -3.43 13.29
CA GLU A 285 -6.74 -2.43 12.35
C GLU A 285 -8.23 -2.63 12.13
N ALA A 286 -9.04 -1.68 12.60
CA ALA A 286 -10.49 -1.68 12.46
C ALA A 286 -11.01 -0.31 11.97
N ASP A 287 -10.16 0.45 11.27
CA ASP A 287 -10.44 1.76 10.73
C ASP A 287 -11.62 1.76 9.73
N SER A 288 -12.24 2.92 9.50
CA SER A 288 -13.30 3.10 8.50
C SER A 288 -14.43 2.07 8.63
N ASN A 289 -15.07 2.08 9.80
CA ASN A 289 -16.23 1.26 10.16
C ASN A 289 -17.28 2.13 10.90
N GLN A 290 -18.27 1.50 11.53
CA GLN A 290 -19.27 2.15 12.36
C GLN A 290 -19.21 1.66 13.82
N LEU A 291 -18.02 1.28 14.30
CA LEU A 291 -17.80 0.81 15.66
C LEU A 291 -18.11 1.93 16.66
N SER A 292 -18.76 1.59 17.76
CA SER A 292 -19.23 2.52 18.78
C SER A 292 -18.75 2.14 20.18
N GLY A 293 -19.17 2.89 21.20
CA GLY A 293 -18.69 2.68 22.58
C GLY A 293 -17.28 3.24 22.80
N SER A 294 -16.66 2.86 23.91
CA SER A 294 -15.31 3.30 24.28
C SER A 294 -14.23 2.36 23.77
N ILE A 295 -12.99 2.85 23.73
CA ILE A 295 -11.82 2.01 23.50
C ILE A 295 -11.65 1.07 24.72
N PRO A 296 -11.62 -0.27 24.54
CA PRO A 296 -11.42 -1.19 25.64
C PRO A 296 -10.05 -1.02 26.30
N ALA A 297 -10.04 -0.79 27.62
CA ALA A 297 -8.80 -0.69 28.37
C ALA A 297 -8.03 -2.03 28.40
N GLN A 298 -8.71 -3.14 28.11
CA GLN A 298 -8.16 -4.49 28.02
C GLN A 298 -7.12 -4.65 26.91
N PHE A 299 -7.05 -3.75 25.92
CA PHE A 299 -5.95 -3.72 24.96
C PHE A 299 -4.58 -3.66 25.66
N ALA A 300 -4.48 -3.08 26.86
CA ALA A 300 -3.26 -3.03 27.66
C ALA A 300 -2.67 -4.41 27.99
N ARG A 301 -3.48 -5.48 27.93
CA ARG A 301 -3.01 -6.86 28.13
C ARG A 301 -2.31 -7.45 26.90
N CYS A 302 -2.49 -6.87 25.72
CA CYS A 302 -1.81 -7.26 24.48
C CYS A 302 -0.40 -6.65 24.44
N ALA A 303 0.52 -7.16 25.27
CA ALA A 303 1.85 -6.57 25.44
C ALA A 303 2.70 -6.48 24.15
N ASN A 304 2.38 -7.28 23.14
CA ASN A 304 3.05 -7.28 21.83
C ASN A 304 2.47 -6.28 20.83
N LEU A 305 1.42 -5.53 21.18
CA LEU A 305 0.75 -4.62 20.26
C LEU A 305 1.70 -3.52 19.79
N THR A 306 1.88 -3.42 18.47
CA THR A 306 2.72 -2.42 17.82
C THR A 306 1.90 -1.38 17.07
N LEU A 307 0.73 -1.75 16.58
CA LEU A 307 -0.16 -0.88 15.82
C LEU A 307 -1.60 -1.07 16.31
N LEU A 308 -2.20 0.04 16.73
CA LEU A 308 -3.63 0.15 17.01
C LEU A 308 -4.23 1.25 16.13
N ASN A 309 -5.03 0.84 15.13
CA ASN A 309 -5.72 1.75 14.22
C ASN A 309 -7.23 1.57 14.32
N LEU A 310 -7.90 2.60 14.85
CA LEU A 310 -9.34 2.67 15.06
C LEU A 310 -9.95 3.90 14.35
N ALA A 311 -9.24 4.48 13.38
CA ALA A 311 -9.62 5.72 12.74
C ALA A 311 -11.00 5.64 12.05
N TYR A 312 -11.69 6.76 11.89
CA TYR A 312 -12.95 6.85 11.14
C TYR A 312 -14.01 5.85 11.61
N ASN A 313 -14.37 5.95 12.88
CA ASN A 313 -15.43 5.17 13.52
C ASN A 313 -16.37 6.09 14.32
N ARG A 314 -17.23 5.53 15.19
CA ARG A 314 -18.14 6.26 16.08
C ARG A 314 -17.77 6.06 17.55
N LEU A 315 -16.47 5.88 17.84
CA LEU A 315 -15.99 5.68 19.21
C LEU A 315 -16.15 6.97 20.03
N VAL A 316 -16.45 6.83 21.31
CA VAL A 316 -16.70 7.93 22.25
C VAL A 316 -16.02 7.69 23.59
N GLY A 317 -15.99 8.71 24.44
CA GLY A 317 -15.35 8.66 25.75
C GLY A 317 -13.86 9.02 25.67
N GLU A 318 -13.12 8.67 26.72
CA GLU A 318 -11.70 9.00 26.85
C GLU A 318 -10.80 7.84 26.41
N VAL A 319 -9.56 8.16 26.08
CA VAL A 319 -8.51 7.17 25.82
C VAL A 319 -8.08 6.55 27.16
N PRO A 320 -8.22 5.22 27.37
CA PRO A 320 -7.92 4.62 28.67
C PRO A 320 -6.45 4.75 29.06
N ASP A 321 -6.19 5.13 30.31
CA ASP A 321 -4.82 5.32 30.82
C ASP A 321 -3.94 4.07 30.77
N MET A 322 -4.56 2.90 30.85
CA MET A 322 -3.86 1.61 30.75
C MET A 322 -3.20 1.39 29.39
N LEU A 323 -3.63 2.09 28.32
CA LEU A 323 -2.93 2.02 27.02
C LEU A 323 -1.48 2.51 27.11
N GLY A 324 -1.17 3.37 28.08
CA GLY A 324 0.20 3.80 28.37
C GLY A 324 1.15 2.67 28.80
N ASP A 325 0.64 1.50 29.16
CA ASP A 325 1.44 0.35 29.56
C ASP A 325 1.92 -0.48 28.34
N LEU A 326 1.44 -0.18 27.13
CA LEU A 326 1.83 -0.84 25.89
C LEU A 326 3.22 -0.37 25.42
N ARG A 327 4.27 -0.95 26.00
CA ARG A 327 5.67 -0.55 25.72
C ARG A 327 6.14 -0.81 24.29
N ASN A 328 5.49 -1.73 23.57
CA ASN A 328 5.80 -2.06 22.18
C ASN A 328 5.00 -1.23 21.16
N LEU A 329 4.05 -0.41 21.61
CA LEU A 329 3.22 0.39 20.74
C LEU A 329 4.07 1.40 19.96
N GLN A 330 3.93 1.39 18.64
CA GLN A 330 4.62 2.26 17.70
C GLN A 330 3.65 3.25 17.06
N GLU A 331 2.44 2.80 16.76
CA GLU A 331 1.43 3.60 16.09
C GLU A 331 0.10 3.51 16.83
N LEU A 332 -0.39 4.66 17.28
CA LEU A 332 -1.75 4.85 17.78
C LEU A 332 -2.47 5.82 16.85
N ILE A 333 -3.47 5.31 16.13
CA ILE A 333 -4.25 6.05 15.16
C ILE A 333 -5.72 5.91 15.54
N ILE A 334 -6.31 6.98 16.08
CA ILE A 334 -7.70 7.00 16.55
C ILE A 334 -8.47 8.21 16.00
N SER A 335 -7.98 8.76 14.89
CA SER A 335 -8.53 9.95 14.25
C SER A 335 -9.95 9.75 13.71
N GLY A 336 -10.73 10.82 13.57
CA GLY A 336 -12.08 10.74 12.98
C GLY A 336 -13.06 9.93 13.84
N ASN A 337 -13.13 10.23 15.14
CA ASN A 337 -14.06 9.63 16.09
C ASN A 337 -14.76 10.73 16.91
N GLY A 338 -15.55 10.35 17.92
CA GLY A 338 -16.11 11.25 18.93
C GLY A 338 -15.39 11.15 20.27
N LEU A 339 -14.09 10.87 20.27
CA LEU A 339 -13.31 10.77 21.51
C LEU A 339 -13.07 12.16 22.10
N GLY A 340 -13.01 12.24 23.43
CA GLY A 340 -12.79 13.50 24.14
C GLY A 340 -11.92 13.31 25.38
N GLY A 341 -12.08 14.24 26.33
CA GLY A 341 -11.20 14.34 27.49
C GLY A 341 -9.96 15.17 27.20
N GLU A 342 -8.99 15.15 28.11
CA GLU A 342 -7.69 15.80 27.90
C GLU A 342 -6.75 14.97 27.02
N PHE A 343 -5.60 15.54 26.65
CA PHE A 343 -4.51 14.79 26.03
C PHE A 343 -4.14 13.56 26.89
N PRO A 344 -4.09 12.33 26.33
CA PRO A 344 -3.82 11.12 27.09
C PRO A 344 -2.34 11.02 27.48
N ARG A 345 -1.96 11.68 28.60
CA ARG A 345 -0.57 11.76 29.08
C ARG A 345 0.06 10.38 29.31
N SER A 346 -0.75 9.41 29.68
CA SER A 346 -0.34 8.02 29.86
C SER A 346 0.32 7.42 28.62
N ILE A 347 -0.10 7.80 27.40
CA ILE A 347 0.48 7.27 26.15
C ILE A 347 1.93 7.69 25.93
N LEU A 348 2.38 8.77 26.58
CA LEU A 348 3.77 9.21 26.53
C LEU A 348 4.72 8.22 27.23
N ARG A 349 4.19 7.28 28.03
CA ARG A 349 4.96 6.18 28.61
C ARG A 349 5.32 5.10 27.57
N CYS A 350 4.63 5.06 26.41
CA CYS A 350 4.94 4.17 25.29
C CYS A 350 6.23 4.62 24.57
N ARG A 351 7.39 4.18 25.04
CA ARG A 351 8.71 4.63 24.55
C ARG A 351 9.00 4.34 23.08
N ASN A 352 8.26 3.42 22.45
CA ASN A 352 8.40 3.09 21.04
C ASN A 352 7.45 3.87 20.12
N LEU A 353 6.57 4.72 20.67
CA LEU A 353 5.58 5.45 19.91
C LEU A 353 6.25 6.40 18.91
N SER A 354 6.01 6.14 17.63
CA SER A 354 6.49 6.93 16.50
C SER A 354 5.37 7.71 15.81
N LYS A 355 4.12 7.23 15.86
CA LYS A 355 2.97 7.94 15.30
C LYS A 355 1.86 8.02 16.34
N LEU A 356 1.45 9.25 16.63
CA LEU A 356 0.26 9.54 17.42
C LEU A 356 -0.66 10.41 16.56
N ASP A 357 -1.81 9.85 16.19
CA ASP A 357 -2.84 10.54 15.44
C ASP A 357 -4.16 10.54 16.22
N LEU A 358 -4.48 11.72 16.75
CA LEU A 358 -5.69 12.03 17.51
C LEU A 358 -6.63 12.97 16.72
N SER A 359 -6.33 13.26 15.46
CA SER A 359 -7.02 14.29 14.69
C SER A 359 -8.51 14.04 14.52
N TYR A 360 -9.31 15.07 14.23
CA TYR A 360 -10.75 14.94 14.01
C TYR A 360 -11.47 14.23 15.18
N ASN A 361 -11.33 14.79 16.38
CA ASN A 361 -11.98 14.35 17.61
C ASN A 361 -12.43 15.58 18.43
N ALA A 362 -12.76 15.38 19.71
CA ALA A 362 -13.18 16.43 20.64
C ALA A 362 -12.24 16.53 21.87
N PHE A 363 -10.93 16.30 21.69
CA PHE A 363 -9.95 16.43 22.78
C PHE A 363 -9.79 17.89 23.20
N ARG A 364 -9.69 18.13 24.51
CA ARG A 364 -9.69 19.46 25.15
C ARG A 364 -8.44 19.65 26.01
N GLY A 365 -8.30 20.86 26.56
CA GLY A 365 -7.24 21.19 27.50
C GLY A 365 -5.89 21.41 26.84
N GLY A 366 -4.85 21.56 27.66
CA GLY A 366 -3.50 21.88 27.22
C GLY A 366 -2.68 20.67 26.77
N LEU A 367 -1.76 20.91 25.83
CA LEU A 367 -0.72 19.94 25.49
C LEU A 367 0.29 19.84 26.67
N PRO A 368 0.70 18.63 27.09
CA PRO A 368 1.60 18.48 28.23
C PRO A 368 3.04 18.93 27.90
N ASP A 369 3.73 19.54 28.86
CA ASP A 369 5.15 19.95 28.69
C ASP A 369 6.06 18.78 28.33
N ALA A 370 5.76 17.59 28.83
CA ALA A 370 6.53 16.37 28.59
C ALA A 370 6.14 15.63 27.29
N ILE A 371 5.43 16.27 26.33
CA ILE A 371 4.94 15.63 25.09
C ILE A 371 6.03 14.90 24.28
N CYS A 372 7.28 15.36 24.38
CA CYS A 372 8.43 14.77 23.69
C CYS A 372 9.37 13.97 24.62
N ASN A 373 9.03 13.76 25.89
CA ASN A 373 9.95 13.15 26.85
C ASN A 373 10.22 11.67 26.51
N GLY A 374 11.45 11.36 26.10
CA GLY A 374 11.86 9.99 25.75
C GLY A 374 11.23 9.43 24.48
N SER A 375 10.63 10.28 23.63
CA SER A 375 9.81 9.83 22.52
C SER A 375 10.63 9.48 21.26
N ARG A 376 10.17 8.46 20.53
CA ARG A 376 10.59 8.16 19.14
C ARG A 376 9.65 8.80 18.12
N MET A 377 8.91 9.82 18.56
CA MET A 377 7.82 10.44 17.83
C MET A 377 8.34 11.05 16.52
N GLN A 378 7.73 10.61 15.42
CA GLN A 378 7.98 11.06 14.06
C GLN A 378 6.76 11.81 13.52
N PHE A 379 5.56 11.42 13.94
CA PHE A 379 4.31 12.05 13.54
C PHE A 379 3.49 12.39 14.78
N LEU A 380 3.17 13.67 14.93
CA LEU A 380 2.25 14.17 15.93
C LEU A 380 1.13 14.91 15.21
N VAL A 381 -0.04 14.26 15.13
CA VAL A 381 -1.18 14.70 14.34
C VAL A 381 -2.36 14.89 15.28
N LEU A 382 -2.67 16.15 15.60
CA LEU A 382 -3.65 16.56 16.60
C LEU A 382 -4.65 17.58 16.04
N ASP A 383 -4.68 17.79 14.72
CA ASP A 383 -5.53 18.78 14.09
C ASP A 383 -7.03 18.46 14.22
N HIS A 384 -7.88 19.47 14.05
CA HIS A 384 -9.34 19.34 14.18
C HIS A 384 -9.76 18.76 15.53
N ASN A 385 -9.40 19.47 16.60
CA ASN A 385 -9.76 19.16 17.98
C ASN A 385 -10.11 20.46 18.74
N GLU A 386 -10.30 20.37 20.05
CA GLU A 386 -10.57 21.51 20.94
C GLU A 386 -9.39 21.79 21.90
N PHE A 387 -8.14 21.44 21.52
CA PHE A 387 -6.97 21.70 22.35
C PHE A 387 -6.79 23.20 22.57
N SER A 388 -6.45 23.59 23.80
CA SER A 388 -6.33 24.98 24.22
C SER A 388 -5.03 25.26 24.97
N GLY A 389 -4.82 26.50 25.42
CA GLY A 389 -3.57 26.91 26.07
C GLY A 389 -2.41 27.03 25.07
N SER A 390 -1.18 27.16 25.57
CA SER A 390 0.01 27.38 24.73
C SER A 390 0.63 26.10 24.22
N ILE A 391 1.31 26.19 23.07
CA ILE A 391 2.20 25.12 22.60
C ILE A 391 3.39 25.02 23.59
N PRO A 392 3.61 23.87 24.25
CA PRO A 392 4.62 23.75 25.28
C PRO A 392 6.05 23.83 24.71
N HIS A 393 6.97 24.45 25.46
CA HIS A 393 8.40 24.53 25.09
C HIS A 393 9.04 23.14 24.89
N GLY A 394 8.51 22.12 25.59
CA GLY A 394 8.96 20.73 25.46
C GLY A 394 8.82 20.14 24.06
N ILE A 395 8.04 20.77 23.16
CA ILE A 395 7.91 20.35 21.75
C ILE A 395 9.26 20.31 21.03
N GLY A 396 10.19 21.20 21.39
CA GLY A 396 11.54 21.21 20.82
C GLY A 396 12.39 19.98 21.17
N GLY A 397 11.94 19.17 22.13
CA GLY A 397 12.56 17.89 22.49
C GLY A 397 12.29 16.76 21.49
N CYS A 398 11.29 16.90 20.59
CA CYS A 398 10.92 15.87 19.63
C CYS A 398 11.94 15.80 18.46
N SER A 399 13.19 15.45 18.75
CA SER A 399 14.33 15.45 17.80
C SER A 399 14.20 14.55 16.56
N ARG A 400 13.16 13.71 16.49
CA ARG A 400 12.86 12.81 15.36
C ARG A 400 11.58 13.17 14.62
N LEU A 401 10.89 14.23 15.02
CA LEU A 401 9.63 14.63 14.42
C LEU A 401 9.83 15.01 12.96
N LEU A 402 9.04 14.43 12.08
CA LEU A 402 9.03 14.66 10.64
C LEU A 402 7.84 15.54 10.25
N GLU A 403 6.73 15.38 10.97
CA GLU A 403 5.47 16.08 10.74
C GLU A 403 4.80 16.50 12.06
N LEU A 404 4.35 17.75 12.10
CA LEU A 404 3.57 18.32 13.20
C LEU A 404 2.31 18.99 12.64
N GLN A 405 1.15 18.42 12.95
CA GLN A 405 -0.16 18.95 12.57
C GLN A 405 -0.93 19.33 13.84
N LEU A 406 -1.14 20.63 14.05
CA LEU A 406 -1.91 21.21 15.18
C LEU A 406 -3.04 22.13 14.69
N ALA A 407 -3.36 22.08 13.40
CA ALA A 407 -4.32 22.99 12.78
C ALA A 407 -5.74 22.83 13.34
N ASN A 408 -6.58 23.85 13.19
CA ASN A 408 -7.99 23.79 13.61
C ASN A 408 -8.15 23.35 15.08
N ASN A 409 -7.57 24.14 15.98
CA ASN A 409 -7.68 23.98 17.43
C ASN A 409 -7.92 25.35 18.08
N ASN A 410 -7.96 25.40 19.41
CA ASN A 410 -8.10 26.62 20.21
C ASN A 410 -6.76 27.01 20.89
N LEU A 411 -5.62 26.68 20.26
CA LEU A 411 -4.29 26.96 20.82
C LEU A 411 -4.02 28.47 20.83
N SER A 412 -3.43 28.96 21.91
CA SER A 412 -3.11 30.37 22.12
C SER A 412 -1.64 30.56 22.54
N GLY A 413 -1.25 31.77 22.92
CA GLY A 413 0.13 32.06 23.28
C GLY A 413 1.07 32.11 22.07
N VAL A 414 2.37 32.11 22.34
CA VAL A 414 3.40 32.29 21.30
C VAL A 414 3.88 30.97 20.72
N ILE A 415 4.36 30.99 19.48
CA ILE A 415 5.09 29.86 18.91
C ILE A 415 6.45 29.75 19.64
N PRO A 416 6.76 28.62 20.31
CA PRO A 416 7.99 28.49 21.09
C PRO A 416 9.23 28.43 20.19
N ALA A 417 10.27 29.20 20.53
CA ALA A 417 11.54 29.22 19.81
C ALA A 417 12.24 27.84 19.80
N GLU A 418 11.96 27.00 20.80
CA GLU A 418 12.42 25.62 20.90
C GLU A 418 12.03 24.77 19.68
N MET A 419 10.95 25.12 18.96
CA MET A 419 10.55 24.42 17.74
C MET A 419 11.65 24.43 16.67
N GLY A 420 12.48 25.48 16.63
CA GLY A 420 13.65 25.52 15.74
C GLY A 420 14.75 24.51 16.07
N LYS A 421 14.66 23.77 17.19
CA LYS A 421 15.56 22.65 17.52
C LYS A 421 15.19 21.36 16.78
N ILE A 422 13.97 21.26 16.22
CA ILE A 422 13.43 20.07 15.55
C ILE A 422 13.97 19.98 14.11
N LYS A 423 15.29 19.83 13.94
CA LYS A 423 15.95 19.78 12.62
C LYS A 423 15.55 18.57 11.75
N SER A 424 14.84 17.61 12.32
CA SER A 424 14.26 16.48 11.59
C SER A 424 13.00 16.87 10.83
N LEU A 425 12.32 17.96 11.22
CA LEU A 425 11.02 18.35 10.67
C LEU A 425 11.17 18.65 9.19
N GLN A 426 10.40 17.92 8.37
CA GLN A 426 10.68 17.88 6.94
C GLN A 426 9.43 17.74 6.10
N ILE A 427 8.36 17.14 6.61
CA ILE A 427 7.11 16.98 5.89
C ILE A 427 6.30 18.27 6.02
N ALA A 428 5.76 18.53 7.20
CA ALA A 428 4.91 19.70 7.45
C ALA A 428 5.06 20.24 8.87
N LEU A 429 4.91 21.55 8.99
CA LEU A 429 4.54 22.25 10.19
C LEU A 429 3.23 23.00 9.91
N ASN A 430 2.14 22.54 10.48
CA ASN A 430 0.84 23.18 10.30
C ASN A 430 0.26 23.60 11.65
N LEU A 431 0.18 24.91 11.86
CA LEU A 431 -0.40 25.55 13.04
C LEU A 431 -1.60 26.43 12.68
N SER A 432 -2.14 26.28 11.47
CA SER A 432 -3.20 27.14 10.95
C SER A 432 -4.50 27.06 11.76
N PHE A 433 -5.36 28.06 11.65
CA PHE A 433 -6.68 28.09 12.32
C PHE A 433 -6.57 27.84 13.83
N ASN A 434 -5.84 28.73 14.50
CA ASN A 434 -5.66 28.78 15.96
C ASN A 434 -5.69 30.27 16.41
N HIS A 435 -5.42 30.52 17.69
CA HIS A 435 -5.33 31.85 18.30
C HIS A 435 -3.89 32.22 18.69
N LEU A 436 -2.90 31.78 17.91
CA LEU A 436 -1.48 32.03 18.21
C LEU A 436 -1.16 33.52 18.05
N LEU A 437 -0.39 34.05 19.01
CA LEU A 437 -0.07 35.47 19.13
C LEU A 437 1.45 35.71 19.20
N GLY A 438 1.84 36.99 19.19
CA GLY A 438 3.23 37.40 19.29
C GLY A 438 4.02 37.23 17.98
N PRO A 439 5.35 37.45 18.01
CA PRO A 439 6.19 37.39 16.82
C PRO A 439 6.56 35.98 16.40
N LEU A 440 6.84 35.79 15.10
CA LEU A 440 7.48 34.57 14.60
C LEU A 440 8.90 34.44 15.19
N PRO A 441 9.26 33.31 15.83
CA PRO A 441 10.59 33.12 16.37
C PRO A 441 11.62 32.93 15.25
N ARG A 442 12.78 33.59 15.38
CA ARG A 442 13.88 33.55 14.39
C ARG A 442 14.43 32.14 14.20
N GLU A 443 14.34 31.33 15.25
CA GLU A 443 14.81 29.95 15.30
C GLU A 443 14.11 29.02 14.29
N LEU A 444 12.90 29.34 13.82
CA LEU A 444 12.24 28.57 12.75
C LEU A 444 13.06 28.56 11.46
N GLY A 445 13.88 29.59 11.24
CA GLY A 445 14.84 29.63 10.12
C GLY A 445 15.85 28.50 10.10
N ARG A 446 16.02 27.76 11.22
CA ARG A 446 16.90 26.59 11.32
C ARG A 446 16.30 25.30 10.77
N LEU A 447 15.00 25.30 10.41
CA LEU A 447 14.29 24.15 9.86
C LEU A 447 14.56 24.04 8.35
N ASP A 448 15.81 23.79 8.00
CA ASP A 448 16.33 23.75 6.62
C ASP A 448 15.72 22.65 5.73
N LYS A 449 15.17 21.60 6.36
CA LYS A 449 14.52 20.47 5.69
C LYS A 449 13.02 20.61 5.49
N LEU A 450 12.36 21.59 6.11
CA LEU A 450 10.91 21.70 6.09
C LEU A 450 10.39 21.97 4.67
N VAL A 451 9.41 21.17 4.22
CA VAL A 451 8.78 21.30 2.89
C VAL A 451 7.53 22.17 2.92
N ALA A 452 6.67 22.00 3.94
CA ALA A 452 5.43 22.74 4.08
C ALA A 452 5.35 23.48 5.42
N LEU A 453 5.04 24.77 5.36
CA LEU A 453 4.76 25.63 6.51
C LEU A 453 3.41 26.30 6.33
N ASP A 454 2.46 26.01 7.21
CA ASP A 454 1.18 26.71 7.26
C ASP A 454 0.93 27.28 8.66
N LEU A 455 0.92 28.60 8.75
CA LEU A 455 0.64 29.39 9.95
C LEU A 455 -0.58 30.31 9.74
N SER A 456 -1.37 30.05 8.70
CA SER A 456 -2.47 30.93 8.31
C SER A 456 -3.59 30.99 9.34
N SER A 457 -4.40 32.05 9.28
CA SER A 457 -5.59 32.21 10.13
C SER A 457 -5.24 32.12 11.62
N ASN A 458 -4.40 33.04 12.08
CA ASN A 458 -3.95 33.20 13.47
C ASN A 458 -3.88 34.70 13.83
N GLU A 459 -3.34 35.03 15.01
CA GLU A 459 -3.12 36.42 15.48
C GLU A 459 -1.63 36.80 15.52
N ILE A 460 -0.79 36.13 14.72
CA ILE A 460 0.67 36.32 14.72
C ILE A 460 0.99 37.74 14.26
N SER A 461 1.87 38.41 14.98
CA SER A 461 2.17 39.84 14.80
C SER A 461 3.67 40.09 14.57
N GLY A 462 4.04 41.35 14.30
CA GLY A 462 5.45 41.69 14.06
C GLY A 462 5.91 41.39 12.63
N GLU A 463 7.21 41.39 12.43
CA GLU A 463 7.83 41.19 11.11
C GLU A 463 8.15 39.72 10.86
N ILE A 464 8.20 39.33 9.58
CA ILE A 464 8.70 38.00 9.20
C ILE A 464 10.22 38.01 9.30
N PRO A 465 10.86 37.20 10.18
CA PRO A 465 12.29 37.27 10.38
C PRO A 465 13.12 36.95 9.13
N GLY A 466 14.16 37.74 8.90
CA GLY A 466 15.13 37.47 7.83
C GLY A 466 15.84 36.12 7.95
N ASP A 467 15.92 35.56 9.17
CA ASP A 467 16.48 34.22 9.44
C ASP A 467 15.70 33.09 8.74
N MET A 468 14.42 33.28 8.40
CA MET A 468 13.61 32.29 7.68
C MET A 468 14.15 31.95 6.29
N ARG A 469 15.09 32.75 5.76
CA ARG A 469 15.88 32.41 4.56
C ARG A 469 16.64 31.09 4.70
N GLY A 470 16.89 30.61 5.92
CA GLY A 470 17.52 29.31 6.18
C GLY A 470 16.62 28.10 5.91
N MET A 471 15.32 28.29 5.63
CA MET A 471 14.38 27.20 5.33
C MET A 471 14.45 26.77 3.86
N LEU A 472 15.60 26.22 3.46
CA LEU A 472 15.99 26.00 2.07
C LEU A 472 15.10 25.03 1.29
N SER A 473 14.41 24.12 1.97
CA SER A 473 13.58 23.08 1.34
C SER A 473 12.11 23.46 1.18
N LEU A 474 11.70 24.67 1.60
CA LEU A 474 10.31 25.07 1.56
C LEU A 474 9.79 25.12 0.12
N ILE A 475 8.63 24.50 -0.07
CA ILE A 475 7.84 24.53 -1.31
C ILE A 475 6.51 25.22 -1.04
N VAL A 476 5.92 24.95 0.11
CA VAL A 476 4.58 25.42 0.48
C VAL A 476 4.71 26.32 1.69
N VAL A 477 4.26 27.56 1.53
CA VAL A 477 4.21 28.54 2.61
C VAL A 477 2.83 29.17 2.61
N ASN A 478 2.24 29.26 3.78
CA ASN A 478 1.01 30.02 4.00
C ASN A 478 1.08 30.76 5.34
N LEU A 479 1.09 32.08 5.27
CA LEU A 479 1.10 33.03 6.40
C LEU A 479 -0.12 33.95 6.36
N SER A 480 -1.13 33.62 5.56
CA SER A 480 -2.28 34.50 5.32
C SER A 480 -3.12 34.70 6.58
N ASN A 481 -3.94 35.75 6.60
CA ASN A 481 -4.89 36.04 7.67
C ASN A 481 -4.23 36.09 9.06
N ASN A 482 -3.25 36.98 9.22
CA ASN A 482 -2.53 37.24 10.46
C ASN A 482 -2.42 38.77 10.70
N ARG A 483 -1.61 39.18 11.68
CA ARG A 483 -1.31 40.59 12.01
C ARG A 483 0.16 40.95 11.67
N LEU A 484 0.74 40.29 10.68
CA LEU A 484 2.13 40.51 10.26
C LEU A 484 2.28 41.89 9.60
N ARG A 485 3.50 42.45 9.69
CA ARG A 485 3.86 43.76 9.13
C ARG A 485 5.26 43.75 8.52
N GLY A 486 5.56 44.80 7.74
CA GLY A 486 6.88 45.01 7.16
C GLY A 486 7.08 44.30 5.83
N ALA A 487 8.33 44.29 5.34
CA ALA A 487 8.67 43.69 4.05
C ALA A 487 8.76 42.16 4.15
N ILE A 488 8.23 41.47 3.13
CA ILE A 488 8.43 40.02 2.96
C ILE A 488 9.91 39.75 2.64
N PRO A 489 10.62 38.90 3.39
CA PRO A 489 12.02 38.60 3.11
C PRO A 489 12.25 38.01 1.71
N ALA A 490 13.20 38.57 0.98
CA ALA A 490 13.62 38.08 -0.34
C ALA A 490 14.43 36.77 -0.24
N PHE A 491 13.79 35.61 -0.51
CA PHE A 491 14.43 34.32 -0.80
C PHE A 491 13.47 33.35 -1.52
N GLY A 492 14.03 32.54 -2.42
CA GLY A 492 13.31 31.77 -3.45
C GLY A 492 11.93 31.20 -3.08
N PRO A 493 11.78 30.40 -2.01
CA PRO A 493 10.49 29.85 -1.57
C PRO A 493 9.37 30.88 -1.41
N PHE A 494 9.64 32.06 -0.84
CA PHE A 494 8.62 33.09 -0.61
C PHE A 494 8.22 33.78 -1.92
N GLN A 495 9.18 34.10 -2.79
CA GLN A 495 8.86 34.73 -4.10
C GLN A 495 8.19 33.76 -5.08
N LYS A 496 8.33 32.44 -4.89
CA LYS A 496 7.61 31.42 -5.68
C LYS A 496 6.22 31.10 -5.13
N SER A 497 5.93 31.52 -3.89
CA SER A 497 4.62 31.30 -3.27
C SER A 497 3.59 32.24 -3.87
N ALA A 498 2.33 31.83 -3.92
CA ALA A 498 1.26 32.69 -4.40
C ALA A 498 1.07 33.90 -3.46
N GLY A 499 0.69 35.07 -4.00
CA GLY A 499 0.37 36.24 -3.19
C GLY A 499 -0.72 35.99 -2.15
N SER A 500 -1.63 35.03 -2.42
CA SER A 500 -2.64 34.56 -1.47
C SER A 500 -2.04 34.03 -0.17
N SER A 501 -0.85 33.43 -0.20
CA SER A 501 -0.11 32.93 0.97
C SER A 501 0.26 34.01 1.97
N PHE A 502 0.19 35.30 1.60
CA PHE A 502 0.51 36.43 2.50
C PHE A 502 -0.66 37.41 2.68
N SER A 503 -1.78 37.15 2.00
CA SER A 503 -3.00 37.98 2.05
C SER A 503 -3.61 38.07 3.46
N GLY A 504 -4.50 39.03 3.70
CA GLY A 504 -5.13 39.20 5.02
C GLY A 504 -4.21 39.79 6.09
N ASN A 505 -2.98 40.16 5.75
CA ASN A 505 -2.05 40.91 6.60
C ASN A 505 -1.95 42.36 6.12
N ALA A 506 -2.73 43.27 6.71
CA ALA A 506 -2.91 44.63 6.20
C ALA A 506 -1.62 45.50 6.13
N LYS A 507 -0.56 45.12 6.85
CA LYS A 507 0.69 45.88 6.93
C LYS A 507 1.90 45.17 6.31
N LEU A 508 1.69 44.04 5.62
CA LEU A 508 2.75 43.38 4.83
C LEU A 508 2.87 44.02 3.46
N CYS A 509 4.10 44.05 2.94
CA CYS A 509 4.43 44.61 1.62
C CYS A 509 5.61 43.84 0.98
N GLY A 510 5.83 44.05 -0.31
CA GLY A 510 6.89 43.42 -1.11
C GLY A 510 6.49 42.10 -1.74
N ASP A 511 7.27 41.65 -2.72
CA ASP A 511 6.98 40.44 -3.51
C ASP A 511 6.80 39.19 -2.61
N PRO A 512 5.75 38.36 -2.84
CA PRO A 512 4.89 38.32 -4.02
C PRO A 512 3.56 39.12 -3.90
N LEU A 513 3.46 40.07 -2.97
CA LEU A 513 2.30 40.98 -2.91
C LEU A 513 2.53 42.19 -3.84
N ASP A 514 1.49 42.62 -4.55
CA ASP A 514 1.49 43.86 -5.37
C ASP A 514 1.43 45.14 -4.51
N VAL A 515 1.96 45.10 -3.29
CA VAL A 515 1.97 46.21 -2.33
C VAL A 515 3.40 46.70 -2.16
N ASP A 516 3.69 47.92 -2.61
CA ASP A 516 5.01 48.54 -2.46
C ASP A 516 5.29 48.86 -0.98
N CYS A 517 6.51 48.54 -0.52
CA CYS A 517 6.95 48.86 0.83
C CYS A 517 7.30 50.34 1.04
N GLY A 518 7.29 51.14 -0.02
CA GLY A 518 7.73 52.52 0.01
C GLY A 518 9.23 52.66 0.34
N PRO A 519 9.76 53.90 0.38
CA PRO A 519 11.15 54.15 0.72
C PRO A 519 11.37 53.96 2.23
N ILE A 520 11.66 52.73 2.67
CA ILE A 520 12.09 52.47 4.04
C ILE A 520 13.52 53.00 4.20
N TYR A 521 13.68 54.10 4.92
CA TYR A 521 14.97 54.60 5.39
C TYR A 521 15.62 53.55 6.31
N GLY A 522 16.60 52.82 5.80
CA GLY A 522 17.56 52.07 6.61
C GLY A 522 17.77 50.61 6.23
N SER A 523 18.48 50.35 5.13
CA SER A 523 19.65 49.46 5.13
C SER A 523 20.30 49.44 3.75
N ASN A 524 21.62 49.60 3.74
CA ASN A 524 22.48 49.58 2.56
C ASN A 524 22.30 48.30 1.75
N TYR A 525 21.78 48.42 0.53
CA TYR A 525 22.06 47.45 -0.53
C TYR A 525 22.32 48.21 -1.82
N GLY A 526 23.60 48.34 -2.16
CA GLY A 526 24.02 48.91 -3.43
C GLY A 526 23.61 47.97 -4.57
N SER A 527 22.71 48.43 -5.43
CA SER A 527 22.47 47.86 -6.75
C SER A 527 23.08 48.78 -7.81
N ASP A 528 24.20 48.33 -8.38
CA ASP A 528 24.78 48.90 -9.59
C ASP A 528 23.79 48.72 -10.75
N HIS A 529 23.04 49.77 -11.10
CA HIS A 529 22.25 49.80 -12.32
C HIS A 529 23.09 50.29 -13.50
N ARG A 530 23.57 49.34 -14.31
CA ARG A 530 23.99 49.61 -15.69
C ARG A 530 22.74 49.95 -16.53
N LYS A 531 22.67 51.17 -17.05
CA LYS A 531 21.62 51.63 -17.98
C LYS A 531 21.75 50.93 -19.34
N ILE A 532 20.70 50.24 -19.78
CA ILE A 532 20.59 49.65 -21.13
C ILE A 532 20.03 50.71 -22.09
N SER A 533 20.70 50.87 -23.23
CA SER A 533 20.38 51.84 -24.29
C SER A 533 19.12 51.45 -25.09
N TYR A 534 18.30 52.45 -25.43
CA TYR A 534 17.02 52.36 -26.13
C TYR A 534 17.03 51.57 -27.46
N ARG A 535 18.21 51.30 -28.01
CA ARG A 535 18.39 50.46 -29.21
C ARG A 535 18.13 48.97 -28.95
N VAL A 536 18.32 48.50 -27.72
CA VAL A 536 18.05 47.10 -27.33
C VAL A 536 16.55 46.87 -27.12
N ALA A 537 15.84 47.85 -26.56
CA ALA A 537 14.40 47.76 -26.33
C ALA A 537 13.59 47.66 -27.64
N LEU A 538 14.02 48.37 -28.70
CA LEU A 538 13.40 48.31 -30.03
C LEU A 538 13.64 46.98 -30.75
N ALA A 539 14.82 46.36 -30.56
CA ALA A 539 15.11 45.04 -31.11
C ALA A 539 14.29 43.93 -30.40
N VAL A 540 14.10 44.05 -29.07
CA VAL A 540 13.30 43.11 -28.27
C VAL A 540 11.82 43.19 -28.64
N ALA A 541 11.26 44.39 -28.81
CA ALA A 541 9.87 44.56 -29.23
C ALA A 541 9.58 43.94 -30.60
N GLY A 542 10.48 44.13 -31.58
CA GLY A 542 10.38 43.50 -32.90
C GLY A 542 10.45 41.96 -32.85
N SER A 543 11.34 41.42 -32.01
CA SER A 543 11.43 39.96 -31.82
C SER A 543 10.22 39.37 -31.09
N CYS A 544 9.62 40.10 -30.14
CA CYS A 544 8.41 39.66 -29.44
C CYS A 544 7.20 39.57 -30.38
N VAL A 545 7.04 40.50 -31.32
CA VAL A 545 5.94 40.47 -32.30
C VAL A 545 6.08 39.31 -33.28
N LEU A 546 7.31 39.01 -33.72
CA LEU A 546 7.61 37.84 -34.56
C LEU A 546 7.39 36.52 -33.81
N ILE A 547 7.77 36.44 -32.54
CA ILE A 547 7.53 35.25 -31.71
C ILE A 547 6.03 35.08 -31.47
N PHE A 548 5.29 36.16 -31.20
CA PHE A 548 3.85 36.09 -30.98
C PHE A 548 3.10 35.65 -32.24
N SER A 549 3.49 36.13 -33.42
CA SER A 549 2.86 35.71 -34.67
C SER A 549 3.16 34.24 -35.02
N VAL A 550 4.37 33.76 -34.75
CA VAL A 550 4.74 32.34 -34.91
C VAL A 550 4.01 31.45 -33.91
N VAL A 551 3.90 31.88 -32.65
CA VAL A 551 3.16 31.12 -31.61
C VAL A 551 1.66 31.09 -31.92
N SER A 552 1.05 32.21 -32.34
CA SER A 552 -0.34 32.21 -32.79
C SER A 552 -0.56 31.33 -34.01
N LEU A 553 0.37 31.32 -34.99
CA LEU A 553 0.29 30.40 -36.14
C LEU A 553 0.38 28.94 -35.68
N VAL A 554 1.32 28.60 -34.80
CA VAL A 554 1.45 27.24 -34.23
C VAL A 554 0.20 26.84 -33.45
N VAL A 555 -0.39 27.74 -32.65
CA VAL A 555 -1.63 27.48 -31.93
C VAL A 555 -2.79 27.28 -32.90
N THR A 556 -2.91 28.08 -33.96
CA THR A 556 -3.97 27.88 -34.97
C THR A 556 -3.78 26.58 -35.74
N LEU A 557 -2.55 26.18 -36.05
CA LEU A 557 -2.24 24.89 -36.68
C LEU A 557 -2.48 23.72 -35.71
N PHE A 558 -2.20 23.89 -34.42
CA PHE A 558 -2.46 22.90 -33.38
C PHE A 558 -3.96 22.74 -33.15
N MET A 559 -4.72 23.84 -33.07
CA MET A 559 -6.18 23.81 -32.99
C MET A 559 -6.80 23.26 -34.26
N TRP A 560 -6.23 23.53 -35.44
CA TRP A 560 -6.67 22.94 -36.70
C TRP A 560 -6.39 21.44 -36.74
N ARG A 561 -5.22 21.00 -36.24
CA ARG A 561 -4.88 19.58 -36.08
C ARG A 561 -5.77 18.87 -35.06
N GLU A 562 -6.04 19.50 -33.91
CA GLU A 562 -6.96 18.97 -32.89
C GLU A 562 -8.39 18.87 -33.42
N ARG A 563 -8.80 19.80 -34.29
CA ARG A 563 -10.09 19.76 -34.99
C ARG A 563 -10.14 18.65 -36.05
N GLN A 564 -9.05 18.41 -36.77
CA GLN A 564 -8.91 17.27 -37.69
C GLN A 564 -8.91 15.93 -36.94
N GLU A 565 -8.27 15.84 -35.77
CA GLU A 565 -8.28 14.66 -34.91
C GLU A 565 -9.70 14.39 -34.35
N LYS A 566 -10.42 15.44 -33.92
CA LYS A 566 -11.84 15.32 -33.50
C LYS A 566 -12.78 14.92 -34.64
N GLU A 567 -12.56 15.40 -35.86
CA GLU A 567 -13.34 15.00 -37.05
C GLU A 567 -13.00 13.56 -37.51
N ALA A 568 -11.76 13.10 -37.31
CA ALA A 568 -11.35 11.72 -37.55
C ALA A 568 -11.87 10.73 -36.48
N ASP A 569 -11.95 11.17 -35.23
CA ASP A 569 -12.51 10.41 -34.11
C ASP A 569 -14.04 10.32 -34.20
N ALA A 570 -14.72 11.39 -34.64
CA ALA A 570 -16.16 11.37 -34.91
C ALA A 570 -16.53 10.39 -36.04
N LYS A 571 -15.73 10.33 -37.10
CA LYS A 571 -15.90 9.36 -38.20
C LYS A 571 -15.56 7.93 -37.82
N LYS A 572 -14.73 7.70 -36.78
CA LYS A 572 -14.46 6.37 -36.22
C LYS A 572 -15.54 5.92 -35.23
N ALA A 573 -16.17 6.87 -34.52
CA ALA A 573 -17.24 6.59 -33.57
C ALA A 573 -18.55 6.12 -34.24
N GLU A 574 -18.79 6.49 -35.50
CA GLU A 574 -19.95 5.99 -36.27
C GLU A 574 -19.74 4.61 -36.92
N ALA A 575 -18.52 4.02 -36.86
CA ALA A 575 -18.18 2.81 -37.61
C ALA A 575 -17.89 1.55 -36.77
N GLY A 576 -18.09 1.55 -35.45
CA GLY A 576 -17.90 0.31 -34.69
C GLY A 576 -18.08 0.43 -33.19
N GLU A 577 -18.89 -0.49 -32.65
CA GLU A 577 -19.15 -0.71 -31.23
C GLU A 577 -17.88 -0.80 -30.38
N ALA A 578 -17.91 -0.09 -29.25
CA ALA A 578 -17.74 -0.61 -27.90
C ALA A 578 -16.74 0.14 -26.99
N VAL A 579 -17.12 0.08 -25.71
CA VAL A 579 -16.33 0.23 -24.48
C VAL A 579 -16.06 1.66 -24.01
N VAL A 580 -16.98 2.12 -23.15
CA VAL A 580 -16.70 3.13 -22.13
C VAL A 580 -15.60 2.56 -21.23
N VAL A 581 -14.37 3.07 -21.39
CA VAL A 581 -13.32 2.90 -20.39
C VAL A 581 -13.58 3.96 -19.32
N GLU A 582 -14.14 3.55 -18.18
CA GLU A 582 -14.14 4.36 -16.97
C GLU A 582 -12.71 4.79 -16.64
N ALA A 583 -12.55 6.07 -16.30
CA ALA A 583 -11.28 6.67 -15.91
C ALA A 583 -10.67 5.90 -14.73
N ARG A 584 -9.46 5.36 -14.91
CA ARG A 584 -8.70 4.72 -13.82
C ARG A 584 -8.35 5.76 -12.76
N HIS A 585 -8.84 5.53 -11.54
CA HIS A 585 -8.61 6.39 -10.39
C HIS A 585 -7.16 6.21 -9.87
N VAL A 586 -6.38 7.29 -9.85
CA VAL A 586 -5.04 7.30 -9.24
C VAL A 586 -5.23 7.37 -7.72
N MET A 587 -4.92 6.28 -7.01
CA MET A 587 -4.93 6.24 -5.54
C MET A 587 -3.54 6.63 -5.02
N ALA A 588 -3.38 7.86 -4.56
CA ALA A 588 -2.28 8.24 -3.68
C ALA A 588 -2.60 7.74 -2.26
N SER A 589 -1.63 7.13 -1.54
CA SER A 589 -1.86 6.82 -0.11
C SER A 589 -1.99 8.13 0.67
N SER A 590 -2.70 8.08 1.81
CA SER A 590 -3.07 9.22 2.67
C SER A 590 -1.88 9.91 3.39
N VAL A 591 -0.68 9.84 2.82
CA VAL A 591 0.47 10.65 3.21
C VAL A 591 0.89 11.46 1.98
N PHE A 592 -0.02 12.32 1.54
CA PHE A 592 0.29 13.38 0.59
C PHE A 592 -0.38 14.63 1.11
N ILE A 593 0.43 15.59 1.58
CA ILE A 593 -0.04 16.94 1.81
C ILE A 593 -0.69 17.40 0.51
N GLU A 594 -1.95 17.81 0.54
CA GLU A 594 -2.70 18.27 -0.65
C GLU A 594 -1.93 19.35 -1.45
N SER A 595 -1.03 20.08 -0.80
CA SER A 595 -0.11 21.05 -1.41
C SER A 595 1.01 20.44 -2.28
N LEU A 596 1.46 19.20 -2.04
CA LEU A 596 2.44 18.51 -2.90
C LEU A 596 1.79 18.00 -4.20
N GLN A 597 0.48 17.72 -4.19
CA GLN A 597 -0.28 17.41 -5.41
C GLN A 597 -0.30 18.59 -6.39
N GLN A 598 -0.20 19.83 -5.88
CA GLN A 598 -0.17 21.04 -6.71
C GLN A 598 1.20 21.29 -7.40
N ALA A 599 2.31 20.78 -6.84
CA ALA A 599 3.65 21.01 -7.37
C ALA A 599 4.17 19.89 -8.28
N ILE A 600 3.67 18.65 -8.10
CA ILE A 600 4.05 17.47 -8.88
C ILE A 600 2.87 17.04 -9.74
N ASP A 601 2.96 17.25 -11.05
CA ASP A 601 2.00 16.70 -11.99
C ASP A 601 2.24 15.20 -12.18
N PHE A 602 1.38 14.41 -11.55
CA PHE A 602 1.43 12.95 -11.60
C PHE A 602 1.18 12.41 -13.00
N GLN A 603 0.36 13.08 -13.81
CA GLN A 603 0.08 12.68 -15.18
C GLN A 603 1.34 12.87 -16.04
N SER A 604 2.07 13.98 -15.87
CA SER A 604 3.38 14.19 -16.49
C SER A 604 4.41 13.15 -16.04
N CYS A 605 4.40 12.74 -14.76
CA CYS A 605 5.27 11.66 -14.26
C CYS A 605 4.97 10.33 -14.96
N VAL A 606 3.69 9.95 -15.10
CA VAL A 606 3.28 8.71 -15.76
C VAL A 606 3.65 8.75 -17.25
N GLN A 607 3.33 9.86 -17.94
CA GLN A 607 3.62 10.06 -19.36
C GLN A 607 5.12 9.97 -19.67
N ALA A 608 5.98 10.49 -18.79
CA ALA A 608 7.43 10.38 -18.95
C ALA A 608 7.91 8.91 -18.95
N THR A 609 7.17 7.98 -18.30
CA THR A 609 7.52 6.55 -18.28
C THR A 609 7.09 5.76 -19.52
N PHE A 610 6.35 6.39 -20.44
CA PHE A 610 5.95 5.81 -21.73
C PHE A 610 6.83 6.29 -22.89
N LYS A 611 7.71 7.27 -22.67
CA LYS A 611 8.61 7.80 -23.69
C LYS A 611 10.02 7.22 -23.49
N ASP A 612 10.49 6.42 -24.44
CA ASP A 612 11.83 5.80 -24.35
C ASP A 612 12.96 6.85 -24.32
N ALA A 613 12.77 8.00 -24.95
CA ALA A 613 13.70 9.14 -24.93
C ALA A 613 13.91 9.75 -23.53
N SER A 614 12.98 9.51 -22.59
CA SER A 614 13.07 9.99 -21.21
C SER A 614 13.77 8.98 -20.29
N ALA A 615 14.14 7.80 -20.78
CA ALA A 615 14.80 6.76 -19.99
C ALA A 615 16.28 7.11 -19.76
N VAL A 616 16.66 7.27 -18.50
CA VAL A 616 18.03 7.64 -18.10
C VAL A 616 18.89 6.40 -17.87
N ARG A 617 18.32 5.36 -17.26
CA ARG A 617 19.02 4.10 -16.95
C ARG A 617 18.02 2.96 -16.77
N SER A 618 18.26 1.82 -17.42
CA SER A 618 17.47 0.59 -17.22
C SER A 618 18.29 -0.44 -16.45
N GLY A 619 17.81 -0.86 -15.28
CA GLY A 619 18.42 -1.91 -14.44
C GLY A 619 17.57 -3.17 -14.38
N THR A 620 18.01 -4.18 -13.64
CA THR A 620 17.37 -5.51 -13.57
C THR A 620 15.93 -5.45 -13.02
N PHE A 621 15.66 -4.58 -12.05
CA PHE A 621 14.38 -4.51 -11.32
C PHE A 621 13.58 -3.22 -11.58
N SER A 622 14.14 -2.27 -12.30
CA SER A 622 13.50 -0.98 -12.56
C SER A 622 14.11 -0.25 -13.74
N THR A 623 13.32 0.61 -14.37
CA THR A 623 13.78 1.60 -15.34
C THR A 623 13.58 2.99 -14.74
N THR A 624 14.62 3.82 -14.83
CA THR A 624 14.63 5.17 -14.30
C THR A 624 14.41 6.16 -15.42
N TYR A 625 13.43 7.04 -15.26
CA TYR A 625 13.02 8.06 -16.22
C TYR A 625 13.23 9.46 -15.64
N LYS A 626 13.54 10.42 -16.50
CA LYS A 626 13.55 11.85 -16.18
C LYS A 626 12.20 12.43 -16.53
N ALA A 627 11.47 12.96 -15.55
CA ALA A 627 10.25 13.72 -15.78
C ALA A 627 10.51 15.20 -15.47
N VAL A 628 10.07 16.09 -16.37
CA VAL A 628 10.17 17.54 -16.19
C VAL A 628 8.74 18.04 -16.03
N MET A 629 8.45 18.65 -14.89
CA MET A 629 7.14 19.20 -14.58
C MET A 629 6.93 20.53 -15.33
N PRO A 630 5.68 20.97 -15.55
CA PRO A 630 5.39 22.28 -16.14
C PRO A 630 6.05 23.45 -15.38
N SER A 631 6.27 23.29 -14.07
CA SER A 631 6.98 24.23 -13.20
C SER A 631 8.51 24.31 -13.43
N GLY A 632 9.06 23.48 -14.32
CA GLY A 632 10.51 23.34 -14.54
C GLY A 632 11.22 22.42 -13.54
N MET A 633 10.49 21.86 -12.56
CA MET A 633 11.02 20.89 -11.61
C MET A 633 11.39 19.58 -12.33
N VAL A 634 12.59 19.06 -12.08
CA VAL A 634 13.03 17.78 -12.63
C VAL A 634 12.93 16.71 -11.55
N VAL A 635 12.13 15.68 -11.79
CA VAL A 635 11.96 14.54 -10.89
C VAL A 635 12.43 13.25 -11.55
N CYS A 636 12.98 12.36 -10.74
CA CYS A 636 13.47 11.05 -11.15
C CYS A 636 12.38 10.00 -10.90
N VAL A 637 11.77 9.47 -11.95
CA VAL A 637 10.68 8.49 -11.86
C VAL A 637 11.24 7.10 -12.06
N LYS A 638 11.27 6.30 -10.99
CA LYS A 638 11.76 4.92 -11.03
C LYS A 638 10.59 3.96 -11.20
N LYS A 639 10.32 3.57 -12.44
CA LYS A 639 9.31 2.56 -12.76
C LYS A 639 9.88 1.18 -12.48
N LEU A 640 9.33 0.50 -11.49
CA LEU A 640 9.68 -0.89 -11.23
C LEU A 640 9.28 -1.71 -12.46
N LYS A 641 10.20 -2.54 -12.95
CA LYS A 641 9.87 -3.53 -13.98
C LYS A 641 8.89 -4.48 -13.30
N SER A 642 7.70 -4.67 -13.86
CA SER A 642 6.68 -5.55 -13.28
C SER A 642 7.24 -6.97 -13.25
N VAL A 643 7.79 -7.37 -12.11
CA VAL A 643 8.38 -8.68 -11.88
C VAL A 643 8.02 -9.11 -10.45
N ASP A 644 7.34 -10.26 -10.34
CA ASP A 644 6.91 -11.02 -9.15
C ASP A 644 5.85 -10.44 -8.20
N ARG A 645 4.70 -11.14 -8.05
CA ARG A 645 3.73 -10.88 -6.95
C ARG A 645 4.14 -11.52 -5.60
N ALA A 646 5.31 -12.19 -5.51
CA ALA A 646 6.03 -12.34 -4.22
C ALA A 646 6.43 -10.96 -3.65
N VAL A 647 6.68 -9.99 -4.54
CA VAL A 647 6.91 -8.60 -4.17
C VAL A 647 5.60 -7.85 -3.92
N VAL A 648 4.41 -8.39 -4.24
CA VAL A 648 3.13 -7.81 -3.77
C VAL A 648 2.89 -8.14 -2.30
N HIS A 649 3.31 -9.31 -1.82
CA HIS A 649 3.37 -9.61 -0.39
C HIS A 649 4.41 -8.72 0.33
N HIS A 650 5.48 -8.36 -0.37
CA HIS A 650 6.38 -7.29 0.04
C HIS A 650 5.96 -5.91 -0.46
N GLN A 651 4.80 -5.67 -1.10
CA GLN A 651 4.48 -4.31 -1.56
C GLN A 651 4.11 -3.51 -0.33
N ALA A 652 3.29 -4.04 0.56
CA ALA A 652 3.07 -3.39 1.85
C ALA A 652 4.38 -3.28 2.67
N LYS A 653 5.34 -4.21 2.54
CA LYS A 653 6.62 -4.15 3.25
C LYS A 653 7.61 -3.17 2.62
N MET A 654 7.61 -3.04 1.29
CA MET A 654 8.46 -2.22 0.43
C MET A 654 7.89 -0.82 0.28
N VAL A 655 6.57 -0.65 0.32
CA VAL A 655 5.87 0.60 0.58
C VAL A 655 6.23 1.05 1.98
N ARG A 656 6.10 0.19 3.01
CA ARG A 656 6.60 0.51 4.37
C ARG A 656 8.11 0.75 4.41
N GLU A 657 8.91 0.13 3.54
CA GLU A 657 10.36 0.30 3.49
C GLU A 657 10.77 1.51 2.65
N LEU A 658 9.98 1.89 1.63
CA LEU A 658 10.09 3.13 0.86
C LEU A 658 9.58 4.31 1.68
N GLU A 659 8.53 4.13 2.47
CA GLU A 659 8.10 5.04 3.53
C GLU A 659 9.25 5.13 4.52
N ARG A 660 9.71 4.05 5.17
CA ARG A 660 10.89 4.12 6.06
C ARG A 660 12.12 4.78 5.41
N LEU A 661 12.48 4.47 4.16
CA LEU A 661 13.61 5.07 3.42
C LEU A 661 13.36 6.54 3.05
N ALA A 662 12.11 6.91 2.75
CA ALA A 662 11.68 8.30 2.63
C ALA A 662 11.82 9.05 3.95
N HIS A 663 12.03 8.35 5.07
CA HIS A 663 12.10 8.90 6.42
C HIS A 663 13.48 8.69 7.07
N VAL A 664 14.41 7.98 6.40
CA VAL A 664 15.83 7.83 6.80
C VAL A 664 16.66 8.98 6.24
N ASN A 665 17.41 9.66 7.11
CA ASN A 665 18.27 10.78 6.74
C ASN A 665 19.74 10.34 6.70
N HIS A 666 20.27 10.09 5.50
CA HIS A 666 21.68 9.74 5.29
C HIS A 666 22.23 10.48 4.06
N PRO A 667 23.43 11.10 4.13
CA PRO A 667 23.97 11.95 3.06
C PRO A 667 24.21 11.22 1.72
N ASN A 668 24.29 9.88 1.73
CA ASN A 668 24.52 9.06 0.53
C ASN A 668 23.27 8.33 0.01
N LEU A 669 22.06 8.63 0.53
CA LEU A 669 20.81 7.98 0.09
C LEU A 669 19.92 8.98 -0.67
N VAL A 670 19.39 8.55 -1.82
CA VAL A 670 18.42 9.32 -2.61
C VAL A 670 17.02 9.13 -2.04
N ARG A 671 16.30 10.23 -1.80
CA ARG A 671 15.04 10.23 -1.06
C ARG A 671 13.81 10.02 -1.97
N PRO A 672 12.95 9.02 -1.69
CA PRO A 672 11.64 8.91 -2.32
C PRO A 672 10.71 10.06 -1.87
N ILE A 673 10.04 10.73 -2.81
CA ILE A 673 9.13 11.87 -2.55
C ILE A 673 7.66 11.42 -2.52
N GLY A 674 7.35 10.26 -3.11
CA GLY A 674 6.00 9.73 -3.19
C GLY A 674 5.92 8.48 -4.05
N GLN A 675 4.74 7.86 -4.11
CA GLN A 675 4.48 6.69 -4.95
C GLN A 675 3.15 6.83 -5.69
N LEU A 676 3.09 6.22 -6.88
CA LEU A 676 1.90 6.19 -7.71
C LEU A 676 1.56 4.73 -7.99
N ARG A 677 0.29 4.38 -7.75
CA ARG A 677 -0.26 3.07 -8.07
C ARG A 677 -1.31 3.27 -9.17
N TRP A 678 -1.07 2.68 -10.33
CA TRP A 678 -1.91 2.78 -11.52
C TRP A 678 -2.19 1.41 -12.13
#